data_AF-A0AAJ5TCL6-F1
#
_entry.id   AF-A0AAJ5TCL6-F1
#
_cell.length_a   1.000
_cell.length_b   1.000
_cell.length_c   1.000
_cell.angle_alpha   90.00
_cell.angle_beta   90.00
_cell.angle_gamma   90.00
#
_symmetry.space_group_name_H-M   'P 1'
#
loop_
_entity.id
_entity.type
_entity.pdbx_description
1 polymer ?
#
loop_
_entity_poly.entity_id
_entity_poly.type
_entity_poly.pdbx_seq_one_letter_code
_entity_poly.pdbx_strand_id
1 'polypeptide(L)'
;MTINTNKTKRFSRQKKKKRQLIIFTGFLLLGSSAIITIPAILSTKLVASDPLFQVKKNIKLISAVNLKDEFVNSDSNYFIVKNKIFNNDGSKKSGVDLTSFFDFYQSLPNYSGVIDFKNDTLWSKFKIEIFEIKPIDSEQSFDVYYRLLQDLGNNKIAKSDLYHTKVAYSFNSNYSLTNFANQAKAELSKLRPWTNQEFSRSTKKRLTKLTLVDDFFAEINQAKTATELEKILDQFFNYSEIINNLYKKAENQFENELGKLVPKIQVQLIQDPMFHQGFLTKTATENIYRLWFNVSFAPEFAKTIKQDFNSDAKFQSYADLDFSDFFLNEKIKDEINLTPFSQQDYLNLSAENQGKARDAWDFINYFKNQVFATKDEKKKFLNDLLKKITKKSLIEKLNFGKSFDNLPKEQIFESLQFNFEIDPDKVELVNQKNEVQLRVFGKVKISDASKNFSISKDFHQDYGNLGLISQNDPKISEKIKATNFEFNPISSQSSYHNSKKLSKNEILELLQNENHKKLRKILTNKRYYGVEFDETRLKFLVTNYQLPSIEKLKSVTTDDYNFSQTEGEEGIINVFNSIAGKTEQTLRFLVALASKDVQFVGKYWFDFLQYLKLIKTETKWPSDFDSHNFFKKMSEIKIEDTRDKEPPSSRKKDLWLFSFNGNYWADKKGRLPYSFFLHENFKNLRNFIKTDDKSANVDYFIEQIRETARKIPENEAKQEKSIKFENFADFLMAFYATVYSNDKGLLANSLGENFGYQIKFNEKIEPKNVQVSTISDTQNKKIKLEYLYKIGPVDQNNNLISTLFKTNKGELEIEVDDSAQKYDDELEDLNDLAQHLPATNFPVYFKKEDYDKFSKKVQEEVKKDSPNIEKILKNFTFWEFFKLNYPNYGLKIVKDVNSNTSTDDNADIKDVFENISSISGETKKALYLGVFSKKNPQKVSDSKVKIIIKQAETSAFNI
;
A
#
# COMPACT_ATOMS: atom_id res chain seq x y z
N MET A 1 97.96 40.21 -31.50
CA MET A 1 97.55 38.84 -31.14
C MET A 1 96.10 38.90 -30.64
N THR A 2 95.12 38.52 -31.47
CA THR A 2 94.41 37.20 -31.51
C THR A 2 93.33 37.12 -30.41
N ILE A 3 92.03 36.85 -30.62
CA ILE A 3 91.14 36.62 -31.78
C ILE A 3 89.69 36.43 -31.23
N ASN A 4 88.66 36.83 -32.01
CA ASN A 4 87.29 36.27 -32.15
C ASN A 4 86.28 36.23 -30.96
N THR A 5 84.94 36.29 -31.14
CA THR A 5 84.06 36.12 -32.31
C THR A 5 82.62 36.62 -32.05
N ASN A 6 81.97 37.09 -33.12
CA ASN A 6 80.57 36.88 -33.53
C ASN A 6 79.38 37.46 -32.74
N LYS A 7 78.84 38.57 -33.26
CA LYS A 7 77.38 38.83 -33.35
C LYS A 7 76.97 39.02 -34.81
N THR A 8 76.65 37.92 -35.50
CA THR A 8 75.97 37.94 -36.80
C THR A 8 74.48 38.26 -36.61
N LYS A 9 74.09 39.49 -36.92
CA LYS A 9 72.71 39.85 -37.27
C LYS A 9 72.35 39.15 -38.58
N ARG A 10 71.57 38.07 -38.53
CA ARG A 10 70.90 37.52 -39.72
C ARG A 10 69.58 38.25 -39.92
N PHE A 11 69.57 39.11 -40.95
CA PHE A 11 68.36 39.55 -41.63
C PHE A 11 67.56 38.33 -42.12
N SER A 12 66.37 38.08 -41.57
CA SER A 12 65.32 37.36 -42.29
C SER A 12 64.36 38.39 -42.84
N ARG A 13 64.53 38.67 -44.14
CA ARG A 13 63.60 39.43 -44.97
C ARG A 13 62.21 38.79 -44.86
N GLN A 14 61.30 39.38 -44.08
CA GLN A 14 59.86 39.22 -44.33
C GLN A 14 59.57 39.85 -45.70
N LYS A 15 59.53 39.01 -46.74
CA LYS A 15 58.92 39.38 -48.01
C LYS A 15 57.43 39.62 -47.74
N LYS A 16 57.05 40.87 -47.45
CA LYS A 16 55.70 41.37 -47.74
C LYS A 16 55.50 41.27 -49.25
N LYS A 17 55.07 40.11 -49.74
CA LYS A 17 54.43 40.01 -51.05
C LYS A 17 53.07 40.71 -50.90
N LYS A 18 53.03 42.00 -51.26
CA LYS A 18 51.78 42.67 -51.62
C LYS A 18 51.10 41.78 -52.67
N ARG A 19 50.01 41.10 -52.30
CA ARG A 19 49.07 40.56 -53.29
C ARG A 19 48.47 41.80 -53.96
N GLN A 20 48.84 42.04 -55.21
CA GLN A 20 48.08 42.96 -56.06
C GLN A 20 46.72 42.31 -56.28
N LEU A 21 45.71 42.87 -55.63
CA LEU A 21 44.31 42.59 -55.91
C LEU A 21 44.03 43.18 -57.30
N ILE A 22 43.89 42.32 -58.30
CA ILE A 22 43.19 42.70 -59.52
C ILE A 22 41.73 42.79 -59.11
N ILE A 23 41.23 44.02 -59.01
CA ILE A 23 39.82 44.33 -58.81
C ILE A 23 39.11 43.91 -60.11
N PHE A 24 38.51 42.71 -60.12
CA PHE A 24 37.40 42.41 -61.03
C PHE A 24 36.11 42.80 -60.30
N THR A 25 35.72 44.07 -60.48
CA THR A 25 34.34 44.48 -60.25
C THR A 25 33.45 43.77 -61.25
N GLY A 26 32.57 42.90 -60.75
CA GLY A 26 31.36 42.46 -61.44
C GLY A 26 31.41 41.05 -62.02
N PHE A 27 30.89 40.08 -61.26
CA PHE A 27 30.00 39.04 -61.79
C PHE A 27 29.03 38.57 -60.68
N LEU A 28 27.78 39.03 -60.79
CA LEU A 28 26.51 38.49 -60.28
C LEU A 28 26.46 37.97 -58.83
N LEU A 29 26.29 38.89 -57.88
CA LEU A 29 25.32 38.70 -56.81
C LEU A 29 23.92 38.71 -57.44
N LEU A 30 23.42 37.56 -57.89
CA LEU A 30 21.98 37.39 -58.11
C LEU A 30 21.31 37.14 -56.75
N GLY A 31 21.10 38.22 -56.02
CA GLY A 31 19.96 38.36 -55.12
C GLY A 31 18.77 38.89 -55.92
N SER A 32 17.61 38.26 -55.71
CA SER A 32 16.24 38.65 -56.13
C SER A 32 15.76 38.39 -57.57
N SER A 33 15.00 37.31 -57.77
CA SER A 33 13.53 37.35 -57.99
C SER A 33 12.95 36.01 -58.49
N ALA A 34 12.19 35.34 -57.61
CA ALA A 34 10.93 34.64 -57.89
C ALA A 34 10.50 33.95 -56.58
N ILE A 35 9.68 34.63 -55.79
CA ILE A 35 8.92 33.98 -54.73
C ILE A 35 7.89 33.11 -55.44
N ILE A 36 8.19 31.81 -55.58
CA ILE A 36 7.14 30.81 -55.78
C ILE A 36 6.71 30.40 -54.38
N THR A 37 5.58 30.93 -53.96
CA THR A 37 4.81 30.42 -52.82
C THR A 37 4.45 28.97 -53.09
N ILE A 38 4.94 28.05 -52.26
CA ILE A 38 4.29 26.75 -52.06
C ILE A 38 3.83 26.72 -50.61
N PRO A 39 2.51 26.80 -50.35
CA PRO A 39 1.97 26.67 -49.01
C PRO A 39 2.24 25.25 -48.50
N ALA A 40 2.85 25.15 -47.32
CA ALA A 40 2.90 23.90 -46.58
C ALA A 40 1.52 23.66 -45.95
N ILE A 41 0.63 22.95 -46.66
CA ILE A 41 -0.53 22.29 -46.05
C ILE A 41 -0.46 20.80 -46.36
N LEU A 42 -0.45 20.03 -45.28
CA LEU A 42 -0.97 18.68 -45.11
C LEU A 42 -1.76 18.13 -46.31
N SER A 43 -1.14 17.22 -47.08
CA SER A 43 -1.72 15.98 -47.62
C SER A 43 -0.86 15.47 -48.78
N THR A 44 -0.37 14.23 -48.68
CA THR A 44 -0.22 13.23 -49.77
C THR A 44 0.75 12.13 -49.32
N LYS A 45 0.22 11.21 -48.51
CA LYS A 45 0.85 9.93 -48.17
C LYS A 45 0.87 8.94 -49.36
N LEU A 46 0.88 9.43 -50.61
CA LEU A 46 0.82 8.62 -51.83
C LEU A 46 1.73 9.11 -52.98
N VAL A 47 2.55 10.15 -52.77
CA VAL A 47 3.67 10.51 -53.69
C VAL A 47 5.00 10.72 -52.92
N ALA A 48 5.01 10.46 -51.60
CA ALA A 48 6.15 10.74 -50.71
C ALA A 48 7.18 9.60 -50.58
N SER A 49 7.00 8.47 -51.27
CA SER A 49 7.87 7.28 -51.15
C SER A 49 8.73 6.98 -52.38
N ASP A 50 8.59 7.72 -53.49
CA ASP A 50 9.45 7.53 -54.67
C ASP A 50 10.86 8.13 -54.41
N PRO A 51 11.91 7.30 -54.29
CA PRO A 51 13.26 7.77 -54.05
C PRO A 51 13.81 8.66 -55.18
N LEU A 52 13.39 8.44 -56.44
CA LEU A 52 13.82 9.25 -57.58
C LEU A 52 13.23 10.67 -57.49
N PHE A 53 11.97 10.78 -57.09
CA PHE A 53 11.33 12.07 -56.85
C PHE A 53 11.98 12.80 -55.68
N GLN A 54 12.33 12.08 -54.60
CA GLN A 54 13.00 12.66 -53.43
C GLN A 54 14.38 13.24 -53.78
N VAL A 55 15.26 12.50 -54.46
CA VAL A 55 16.58 13.02 -54.86
C VAL A 55 16.47 14.22 -55.83
N LYS A 56 15.50 14.21 -56.76
CA LYS A 56 15.27 15.32 -57.71
C LYS A 56 14.69 16.57 -57.05
N LYS A 57 13.85 16.41 -56.02
CA LYS A 57 13.29 17.53 -55.27
C LYS A 57 14.34 18.14 -54.33
N ASN A 58 15.05 17.29 -53.58
CA ASN A 58 15.97 17.74 -52.54
C ASN A 58 17.23 18.40 -53.09
N ILE A 59 17.74 18.00 -54.27
CA ILE A 59 18.93 18.67 -54.83
C ILE A 59 18.70 20.15 -55.12
N LYS A 60 17.45 20.54 -55.43
CA LYS A 60 17.06 21.94 -55.65
C LYS A 60 17.06 22.78 -54.37
N LEU A 61 17.14 22.15 -53.20
CA LEU A 61 17.27 22.84 -51.91
C LEU A 61 18.71 23.21 -51.59
N ILE A 62 19.69 22.65 -52.30
CA ILE A 62 21.09 23.07 -52.21
C ILE A 62 21.20 24.45 -52.87
N SER A 63 21.35 25.48 -52.04
CA SER A 63 21.43 26.87 -52.48
C SER A 63 22.86 27.32 -52.80
N ALA A 64 23.88 26.68 -52.22
CA ALA A 64 25.28 26.99 -52.46
C ALA A 64 26.21 25.81 -52.13
N VAL A 65 27.43 25.88 -52.66
CA VAL A 65 28.54 24.99 -52.32
C VAL A 65 29.76 25.86 -52.07
N ASN A 66 30.51 25.57 -51.01
CA ASN A 66 31.72 26.32 -50.70
C ASN A 66 32.86 25.40 -50.27
N LEU A 67 34.11 25.89 -50.35
CA LEU A 67 35.24 25.23 -49.71
C LEU A 67 35.06 25.25 -48.19
N LYS A 68 35.45 24.16 -47.52
CA LYS A 68 35.46 24.13 -46.05
C LYS A 68 36.45 25.14 -45.50
N ASP A 69 36.10 25.76 -44.37
CA ASP A 69 36.88 26.82 -43.73
C ASP A 69 38.34 26.41 -43.45
N GLU A 70 38.59 25.14 -43.15
CA GLU A 70 39.94 24.63 -42.89
C GLU A 70 40.91 24.78 -44.08
N PHE A 71 40.37 24.87 -45.30
CA PHE A 71 41.15 25.08 -46.53
C PHE A 71 41.33 26.55 -46.88
N VAL A 72 40.59 27.45 -46.24
CA VAL A 72 40.58 28.89 -46.52
C VAL A 72 41.08 29.65 -45.30
N ASN A 73 42.38 29.53 -45.02
CA ASN A 73 43.06 30.21 -43.91
C ASN A 73 44.24 31.07 -44.41
N SER A 74 44.89 31.82 -43.51
CA SER A 74 46.00 32.74 -43.83
C SER A 74 47.23 32.04 -44.44
N ASP A 75 47.42 30.77 -44.13
CA ASP A 75 48.58 29.96 -44.58
C ASP A 75 48.28 29.15 -45.85
N SER A 76 47.03 29.18 -46.31
CA SER A 76 46.54 28.48 -47.48
C SER A 76 46.29 29.46 -48.64
N ASN A 77 46.30 28.94 -49.86
CA ASN A 77 45.86 29.66 -51.05
C ASN A 77 45.25 28.68 -52.05
N TYR A 78 44.57 29.23 -53.06
CA TYR A 78 43.98 28.44 -54.14
C TYR A 78 44.91 27.36 -54.69
N PHE A 79 46.18 27.67 -54.97
CA PHE A 79 47.13 26.70 -55.54
C PHE A 79 47.53 25.60 -54.55
N ILE A 80 47.57 25.89 -53.24
CA ILE A 80 47.82 24.87 -52.21
C ILE A 80 46.64 23.88 -52.15
N VAL A 81 45.40 24.39 -52.15
CA VAL A 81 44.20 23.54 -52.17
C VAL A 81 44.10 22.75 -53.47
N LYS A 82 44.35 23.40 -54.62
CA LYS A 82 44.41 22.74 -55.94
C LYS A 82 45.42 21.59 -55.93
N ASN A 83 46.61 21.79 -55.38
CA ASN A 83 47.65 20.75 -55.32
C ASN A 83 47.29 19.61 -54.36
N LYS A 84 46.32 19.76 -53.46
CA LYS A 84 45.77 18.62 -52.69
C LYS A 84 44.83 17.75 -53.53
N ILE A 85 44.16 18.33 -54.53
CA ILE A 85 43.13 17.66 -55.35
C ILE A 85 43.70 17.14 -56.68
N PHE A 86 44.62 17.87 -57.30
CA PHE A 86 45.14 17.61 -58.65
C PHE A 86 46.64 17.32 -58.65
N ASN A 87 47.08 16.51 -59.62
CA ASN A 87 48.46 16.34 -60.02
C ASN A 87 48.94 17.55 -60.86
N ASN A 88 50.25 17.66 -61.05
CA ASN A 88 50.84 18.77 -61.83
C ASN A 88 50.41 18.79 -63.30
N ASP A 89 49.97 17.64 -63.84
CA ASP A 89 49.43 17.51 -65.20
C ASP A 89 47.94 17.87 -65.31
N GLY A 90 47.31 18.31 -64.20
CA GLY A 90 45.90 18.65 -64.13
C GLY A 90 44.96 17.47 -63.93
N SER A 91 45.45 16.23 -63.87
CA SER A 91 44.64 15.06 -63.54
C SER A 91 44.26 15.03 -62.04
N LYS A 92 43.05 14.57 -61.70
CA LYS A 92 42.65 14.39 -60.29
C LYS A 92 43.52 13.31 -59.64
N LYS A 93 44.00 13.57 -58.43
CA LYS A 93 44.74 12.57 -57.63
C LYS A 93 43.86 11.38 -57.26
N SER A 94 44.41 10.16 -57.42
CA SER A 94 43.74 8.93 -57.02
C SER A 94 43.51 8.89 -55.50
N GLY A 95 42.36 8.37 -55.07
CA GLY A 95 42.01 8.23 -53.65
C GLY A 95 41.58 9.53 -52.94
N VAL A 96 41.52 10.67 -53.63
CA VAL A 96 41.02 11.92 -53.04
C VAL A 96 39.50 11.92 -52.95
N ASP A 97 38.99 11.94 -51.71
CA ASP A 97 37.59 12.20 -51.40
C ASP A 97 37.30 13.69 -51.59
N LEU A 98 36.52 14.03 -52.62
CA LEU A 98 36.19 15.42 -52.91
C LEU A 98 35.22 16.01 -51.88
N THR A 99 34.41 15.17 -51.22
CA THR A 99 33.46 15.64 -50.19
C THR A 99 34.18 16.11 -48.92
N SER A 100 35.47 15.80 -48.76
CA SER A 100 36.28 16.37 -47.69
C SER A 100 36.59 17.84 -47.89
N PHE A 101 36.50 18.39 -49.12
CA PHE A 101 36.91 19.75 -49.45
C PHE A 101 35.77 20.77 -49.49
N PHE A 102 34.53 20.30 -49.67
CA PHE A 102 33.37 21.18 -49.90
C PHE A 102 32.25 20.94 -48.90
N ASP A 103 31.62 22.02 -48.46
CA ASP A 103 30.35 22.03 -47.74
C ASP A 103 29.21 22.46 -48.66
N PHE A 104 28.04 21.88 -48.43
CA PHE A 104 26.80 22.15 -49.19
C PHE A 104 25.82 22.88 -48.28
N TYR A 105 25.20 23.94 -48.77
CA TYR A 105 24.32 24.80 -47.98
C TYR A 105 22.89 24.73 -48.52
N GLN A 106 21.93 24.74 -47.62
CA GLN A 106 20.52 24.93 -47.96
C GLN A 106 20.05 26.33 -47.54
N SER A 107 19.02 26.83 -48.23
CA SER A 107 18.31 28.07 -47.87
C SER A 107 16.81 27.77 -47.80
N LEU A 108 16.25 27.86 -46.60
CA LEU A 108 14.83 27.71 -46.28
C LEU A 108 14.31 29.06 -45.72
N PRO A 109 12.98 29.32 -45.76
CA PRO A 109 12.38 30.60 -45.36
C PRO A 109 12.85 31.14 -44.00
N ASN A 110 13.26 30.26 -43.07
CA ASN A 110 13.71 30.61 -41.73
C ASN A 110 15.05 29.96 -41.32
N TYR A 111 15.77 29.31 -42.24
CA TYR A 111 17.05 28.65 -41.95
C TYR A 111 17.92 28.57 -43.19
N SER A 112 19.12 29.14 -43.12
CA SER A 112 20.17 28.87 -44.10
C SER A 112 21.36 28.25 -43.38
N GLY A 113 21.83 27.09 -43.84
CA GLY A 113 22.95 26.43 -43.19
C GLY A 113 23.48 25.21 -43.90
N VAL A 114 24.60 24.67 -43.38
CA VAL A 114 25.26 23.50 -43.96
C VAL A 114 24.40 22.27 -43.79
N ILE A 115 24.32 21.51 -44.87
CA ILE A 115 23.62 20.23 -44.95
C ILE A 115 24.50 19.16 -44.31
N ASP A 116 24.03 18.59 -43.21
CA ASP A 116 24.64 17.40 -42.60
C ASP A 116 23.98 16.13 -43.19
N PHE A 117 24.64 15.53 -44.17
CA PHE A 117 24.20 14.28 -44.81
C PHE A 117 24.23 13.04 -43.89
N LYS A 118 24.71 13.15 -42.64
CA LYS A 118 24.72 12.04 -41.68
C LYS A 118 23.65 12.17 -40.61
N ASN A 119 23.55 13.33 -39.96
CA ASN A 119 22.74 13.47 -38.74
C ASN A 119 21.43 14.25 -38.93
N ASP A 120 21.27 14.98 -40.02
CA ASP A 120 20.02 15.71 -40.28
C ASP A 120 18.92 14.73 -40.71
N THR A 121 17.78 14.71 -40.02
CA THR A 121 16.67 13.79 -40.32
C THR A 121 16.09 13.98 -41.73
N LEU A 122 16.22 15.17 -42.31
CA LEU A 122 15.83 15.45 -43.69
C LEU A 122 16.86 14.93 -44.72
N TRP A 123 18.15 14.93 -44.37
CA TRP A 123 19.26 14.67 -45.30
C TRP A 123 20.01 13.35 -45.10
N SER A 124 19.91 12.72 -43.94
CA SER A 124 20.61 11.49 -43.51
C SER A 124 20.40 10.28 -44.42
N LYS A 125 19.31 10.28 -45.20
CA LYS A 125 19.00 9.26 -46.21
C LYS A 125 19.67 9.48 -47.56
N PHE A 126 20.35 10.60 -47.75
CA PHE A 126 21.02 10.95 -49.01
C PHE A 126 22.54 10.98 -48.84
N LYS A 127 23.25 10.73 -49.94
CA LYS A 127 24.69 10.97 -50.07
C LYS A 127 24.94 11.94 -51.21
N ILE A 128 25.88 12.85 -51.04
CA ILE A 128 26.34 13.72 -52.11
C ILE A 128 27.45 13.02 -52.88
N GLU A 129 27.35 12.98 -54.20
CA GLU A 129 28.43 12.56 -55.09
C GLU A 129 28.92 13.77 -55.86
N ILE A 130 30.20 14.09 -55.70
CA ILE A 130 30.89 15.05 -56.56
C ILE A 130 31.45 14.27 -57.74
N PHE A 131 30.77 14.39 -58.87
CA PHE A 131 31.05 13.64 -60.10
C PHE A 131 32.35 14.10 -60.75
N GLU A 132 32.57 15.42 -60.84
CA GLU A 132 33.75 16.02 -61.46
C GLU A 132 34.08 17.35 -60.80
N ILE A 133 35.37 17.71 -60.77
CA ILE A 133 35.84 19.07 -60.43
C ILE A 133 36.85 19.53 -61.47
N LYS A 134 36.73 20.78 -61.92
CA LYS A 134 37.69 21.43 -62.82
C LYS A 134 38.29 22.69 -62.17
N PRO A 135 39.62 22.83 -62.10
CA PRO A 135 40.24 24.06 -61.61
C PRO A 135 40.18 25.16 -62.68
N ILE A 136 39.83 26.38 -62.27
CA ILE A 136 39.81 27.58 -63.12
C ILE A 136 40.84 28.57 -62.55
N ASP A 137 42.09 28.41 -62.98
CA ASP A 137 43.24 29.13 -62.39
C ASP A 137 43.15 30.65 -62.55
N SER A 138 42.61 31.13 -63.65
CA SER A 138 42.42 32.57 -63.93
C SER A 138 41.49 33.25 -62.93
N GLU A 139 40.53 32.48 -62.40
CA GLU A 139 39.52 32.96 -61.46
C GLU A 139 39.77 32.47 -60.03
N GLN A 140 40.82 31.66 -59.82
CA GLN A 140 41.10 30.98 -58.55
C GLN A 140 39.87 30.27 -57.99
N SER A 141 39.18 29.50 -58.84
CA SER A 141 37.94 28.82 -58.50
C SER A 141 37.93 27.36 -58.98
N PHE A 142 36.96 26.58 -58.49
CA PHE A 142 36.71 25.20 -58.87
C PHE A 142 35.30 25.09 -59.44
N ASP A 143 35.15 24.54 -60.65
CA ASP A 143 33.85 24.17 -61.18
C ASP A 143 33.49 22.78 -60.65
N VAL A 144 32.45 22.69 -59.81
CA VAL A 144 32.10 21.49 -59.04
C VAL A 144 30.78 20.91 -59.56
N TYR A 145 30.85 19.69 -60.11
CA TYR A 145 29.70 18.96 -60.63
C TYR A 145 29.26 17.91 -59.61
N TYR A 146 28.01 17.96 -59.17
CA TYR A 146 27.51 17.13 -58.07
C TYR A 146 26.07 16.65 -58.30
N ARG A 147 25.72 15.54 -57.65
CA ARG A 147 24.35 15.00 -57.61
C ARG A 147 24.06 14.29 -56.28
N LEU A 148 22.78 14.18 -55.92
CA LEU A 148 22.33 13.43 -54.76
C LEU A 148 22.07 11.98 -55.13
N LEU A 149 22.49 11.10 -54.22
CA LEU A 149 22.28 9.67 -54.27
C LEU A 149 21.40 9.24 -53.08
N GLN A 150 20.49 8.30 -53.31
CA GLN A 150 19.79 7.58 -52.25
C GLN A 150 19.98 6.09 -52.47
N ASP A 151 20.52 5.40 -51.48
CA ASP A 151 20.66 3.94 -51.49
C ASP A 151 19.30 3.29 -51.28
N LEU A 152 18.92 2.36 -52.17
CA LEU A 152 17.64 1.66 -52.16
C LEU A 152 17.78 0.22 -51.67
N GLY A 153 18.99 -0.23 -51.35
CA GLY A 153 19.32 -1.64 -51.14
C GLY A 153 19.48 -2.41 -52.48
N ASN A 154 20.02 -3.63 -52.40
CA ASN A 154 20.22 -4.52 -53.56
C ASN A 154 21.02 -3.88 -54.73
N ASN A 155 22.07 -3.12 -54.43
CA ASN A 155 22.91 -2.40 -55.41
C ASN A 155 22.16 -1.40 -56.31
N LYS A 156 20.95 -0.97 -55.94
CA LYS A 156 20.18 0.05 -56.67
C LYS A 156 20.31 1.41 -55.99
N ILE A 157 20.58 2.44 -56.77
CA ILE A 157 20.78 3.82 -56.30
C ILE A 157 19.89 4.75 -57.11
N ALA A 158 19.04 5.54 -56.44
CA ALA A 158 18.34 6.65 -57.08
C ALA A 158 19.30 7.85 -57.20
N LYS A 159 19.32 8.50 -58.36
CA LYS A 159 20.22 9.61 -58.67
C LYS A 159 19.40 10.83 -59.07
N SER A 160 19.76 12.00 -58.55
CA SER A 160 19.25 13.27 -59.08
C SER A 160 19.89 13.61 -60.42
N ASP A 161 19.37 14.65 -61.06
CA ASP A 161 20.06 15.30 -62.19
C ASP A 161 21.42 15.85 -61.72
N LEU A 162 22.34 16.05 -62.67
CA LEU A 162 23.67 16.60 -62.40
C LEU A 162 23.58 18.12 -62.33
N TYR A 163 24.02 18.67 -61.21
CA TYR A 163 24.14 20.12 -60.98
C TYR A 163 25.61 20.51 -61.06
N HIS A 164 25.87 21.77 -61.42
CA HIS A 164 27.22 22.33 -61.38
C HIS A 164 27.18 23.70 -60.72
N THR A 165 28.26 24.03 -60.02
CA THR A 165 28.44 25.35 -59.43
C THR A 165 29.91 25.72 -59.40
N LYS A 166 30.18 27.01 -59.58
CA LYS A 166 31.53 27.55 -59.51
C LYS A 166 31.83 27.96 -58.06
N VAL A 167 32.83 27.34 -57.46
CA VAL A 167 33.27 27.57 -56.08
C VAL A 167 34.58 28.36 -56.09
N ALA A 168 34.53 29.64 -55.77
CA ALA A 168 35.73 30.46 -55.65
C ALA A 168 36.57 30.10 -54.41
N TYR A 169 37.89 30.31 -54.47
CA TYR A 169 38.73 30.33 -53.27
C TYR A 169 38.48 31.63 -52.49
N SER A 170 37.39 31.65 -51.71
CA SER A 170 37.03 32.78 -50.87
C SER A 170 36.49 32.31 -49.51
N PHE A 171 36.84 33.05 -48.46
CA PHE A 171 36.27 32.81 -47.13
C PHE A 171 34.94 33.56 -47.05
N ASN A 172 33.90 32.89 -46.57
CA ASN A 172 32.57 33.46 -46.41
C ASN A 172 32.19 33.45 -44.93
N SER A 173 32.12 34.64 -44.35
CA SER A 173 31.80 34.86 -42.94
C SER A 173 30.51 34.16 -42.50
N ASN A 174 29.44 34.21 -43.30
CA ASN A 174 28.14 33.65 -42.93
C ASN A 174 28.19 32.12 -42.86
N TYR A 175 28.90 31.50 -43.79
CA TYR A 175 29.05 30.05 -43.84
C TYR A 175 29.88 29.51 -42.68
N SER A 176 30.98 30.19 -42.36
CA SER A 176 31.82 29.82 -41.21
C SER A 176 31.07 29.92 -39.88
N LEU A 177 30.35 31.02 -39.68
CA LEU A 177 29.53 31.20 -38.48
C LEU A 177 28.37 30.20 -38.40
N THR A 178 27.79 29.80 -39.53
CA THR A 178 26.75 28.76 -39.57
C THR A 178 27.29 27.39 -39.18
N ASN A 179 28.46 27.01 -39.72
CA ASN A 179 29.14 25.76 -39.38
C ASN A 179 29.43 25.68 -37.88
N PHE A 180 30.00 26.74 -37.32
CA PHE A 180 30.24 26.82 -35.90
C PHE A 180 28.94 26.83 -35.09
N ALA A 181 27.88 27.47 -35.56
CA ALA A 181 26.58 27.45 -34.88
C ALA A 181 25.98 26.04 -34.80
N ASN A 182 26.15 25.21 -35.84
CA ASN A 182 25.76 23.80 -35.79
C ASN A 182 26.61 23.01 -34.77
N GLN A 183 27.91 23.26 -34.70
CA GLN A 183 28.78 22.65 -33.67
C GLN A 183 28.36 23.09 -32.26
N ALA A 184 28.13 24.39 -32.06
CA ALA A 184 27.70 24.96 -30.80
C ALA A 184 26.35 24.37 -30.36
N LYS A 185 25.38 24.26 -31.27
CA LYS A 185 24.10 23.58 -31.03
C LYS A 185 24.32 22.14 -30.54
N ALA A 186 25.15 21.36 -31.25
CA ALA A 186 25.41 19.97 -30.90
C ALA A 186 26.10 19.82 -29.54
N GLU A 187 27.00 20.74 -29.16
CA GLU A 187 27.64 20.72 -27.84
C GLU A 187 26.68 21.20 -26.73
N LEU A 188 25.91 22.26 -26.96
CA LEU A 188 24.91 22.77 -26.00
C LEU A 188 23.80 21.75 -25.70
N SER A 189 23.39 20.96 -26.68
CA SER A 189 22.45 19.85 -26.43
C SER A 189 23.02 18.73 -25.56
N LYS A 190 24.32 18.76 -25.21
CA LYS A 190 24.96 17.83 -24.25
C LYS A 190 25.06 18.40 -22.83
N LEU A 191 24.43 19.55 -22.56
CA LEU A 191 24.35 20.09 -21.21
C LEU A 191 23.81 19.01 -20.26
N ARG A 192 24.57 18.72 -19.21
CA ARG A 192 24.17 17.77 -18.17
C ARG A 192 24.07 18.49 -16.83
N PRO A 193 23.15 18.06 -15.95
CA PRO A 193 23.12 18.55 -14.59
C PRO A 193 24.40 18.15 -13.85
N TRP A 194 24.72 18.89 -12.80
CA TRP A 194 25.80 18.52 -11.90
C TRP A 194 25.50 17.21 -11.17
N THR A 195 26.51 16.34 -11.06
CA THR A 195 26.42 15.14 -10.23
C THR A 195 26.41 15.50 -8.74
N ASN A 196 25.90 14.61 -7.89
CA ASN A 196 25.90 14.80 -6.43
C ASN A 196 27.31 15.08 -5.88
N GLN A 197 28.32 14.38 -6.40
CA GLN A 197 29.72 14.56 -5.99
C GLN A 197 30.26 15.94 -6.39
N GLU A 198 29.96 16.41 -7.61
CA GLU A 198 30.38 17.74 -8.06
C GLU A 198 29.69 18.86 -7.29
N PHE A 199 28.41 18.68 -6.96
CA PHE A 199 27.64 19.61 -6.14
C PHE A 199 28.17 19.66 -4.70
N SER A 200 28.39 18.52 -4.05
CA SER A 200 28.87 18.44 -2.66
C SER A 200 30.21 19.18 -2.42
N ARG A 201 31.00 19.39 -3.47
CA ARG A 201 32.30 20.07 -3.43
C ARG A 201 32.22 21.56 -3.77
N SER A 202 31.02 22.10 -3.98
CA SER A 202 30.83 23.48 -4.44
C SER A 202 29.79 24.22 -3.62
N THR A 203 30.07 25.48 -3.32
CA THR A 203 29.11 26.42 -2.71
C THR A 203 28.30 27.22 -3.73
N LYS A 204 28.56 27.04 -5.03
CA LYS A 204 27.96 27.82 -6.12
C LYS A 204 27.02 27.02 -7.02
N LYS A 205 27.02 25.69 -6.90
CA LYS A 205 26.19 24.79 -7.72
C LYS A 205 24.86 24.53 -7.03
N ARG A 206 23.85 24.16 -7.80
CA ARG A 206 22.50 23.75 -7.38
C ARG A 206 22.13 22.46 -8.11
N LEU A 207 21.27 21.65 -7.49
CA LEU A 207 20.84 20.36 -8.06
C LEU A 207 19.48 20.49 -8.72
N THR A 208 19.41 20.13 -10.00
CA THR A 208 18.16 20.15 -10.78
C THR A 208 17.10 19.23 -10.16
N LYS A 209 17.48 18.04 -9.70
CA LYS A 209 16.56 17.06 -9.07
C LYS A 209 15.94 17.52 -7.73
N LEU A 210 16.38 18.66 -7.20
CA LEU A 210 15.82 19.32 -6.00
C LEU A 210 15.11 20.64 -6.35
N THR A 211 15.00 20.96 -7.64
CA THR A 211 14.45 22.22 -8.15
C THR A 211 13.32 21.92 -9.14
N LEU A 212 12.26 22.71 -9.14
CA LEU A 212 11.21 22.59 -10.15
C LEU A 212 11.69 23.19 -11.48
N VAL A 213 11.30 22.56 -12.58
CA VAL A 213 11.66 23.06 -13.92
C VAL A 213 11.11 24.46 -14.18
N ASP A 214 9.92 24.77 -13.66
CA ASP A 214 9.30 26.09 -13.80
C ASP A 214 10.03 27.16 -12.96
N ASP A 215 10.54 26.82 -11.78
CA ASP A 215 11.36 27.75 -10.98
C ASP A 215 12.68 28.07 -11.68
N PHE A 216 13.35 27.05 -12.21
CA PHE A 216 14.54 27.21 -13.03
C PHE A 216 14.26 28.05 -14.28
N PHE A 217 13.16 27.76 -14.99
CA PHE A 217 12.75 28.50 -16.17
C PHE A 217 12.51 29.99 -15.86
N ALA A 218 11.84 30.28 -14.74
CA ALA A 218 11.60 31.65 -14.29
C ALA A 218 12.92 32.37 -13.94
N GLU A 219 13.83 31.72 -13.21
CA GLU A 219 15.13 32.27 -12.83
C GLU A 219 16.00 32.59 -14.05
N ILE A 220 16.08 31.67 -15.01
CA ILE A 220 16.81 31.86 -16.28
C ILE A 220 16.30 33.08 -17.04
N ASN A 221 14.98 33.27 -17.10
CA ASN A 221 14.37 34.36 -17.85
C ASN A 221 14.33 35.69 -17.08
N GLN A 222 14.74 35.73 -15.80
CA GLN A 222 14.95 36.97 -15.04
C GLN A 222 16.31 37.61 -15.31
N ALA A 223 17.27 36.87 -15.88
CA ALA A 223 18.58 37.40 -16.23
C ALA A 223 18.45 38.60 -17.19
N LYS A 224 19.20 39.68 -16.94
CA LYS A 224 19.20 40.88 -17.81
C LYS A 224 20.29 40.85 -18.86
N THR A 225 21.34 40.07 -18.64
CA THR A 225 22.51 40.01 -19.51
C THR A 225 22.92 38.57 -19.80
N ALA A 226 23.59 38.34 -20.93
CA ALA A 226 24.13 37.03 -21.27
C ALA A 226 25.07 36.49 -20.17
N THR A 227 25.95 37.33 -19.61
CA THR A 227 26.88 36.92 -18.56
C THR A 227 26.19 36.54 -17.25
N GLU A 228 25.06 37.17 -16.92
CA GLU A 228 24.23 36.78 -15.78
C GLU A 228 23.56 35.43 -16.03
N LEU A 229 22.99 35.24 -17.22
CA LEU A 229 22.40 33.98 -17.63
C LEU A 229 23.40 32.81 -17.60
N GLU A 230 24.61 33.02 -18.13
CA GLU A 230 25.67 32.01 -18.11
C GLU A 230 26.01 31.59 -16.69
N LYS A 231 26.05 32.54 -15.74
CA LYS A 231 26.24 32.23 -14.33
C LYS A 231 25.11 31.38 -13.79
N ILE A 232 23.85 31.69 -14.10
CA ILE A 232 22.69 30.90 -13.65
C ILE A 232 22.74 29.48 -14.25
N LEU A 233 22.99 29.35 -15.55
CA LEU A 233 23.14 28.05 -16.22
C LEU A 233 24.25 27.22 -15.55
N ASP A 234 25.40 27.83 -15.23
CA ASP A 234 26.50 27.17 -14.53
C ASP A 234 26.19 26.76 -13.09
N GLN A 235 25.18 27.34 -12.45
CA GLN A 235 24.72 26.84 -11.15
C GLN A 235 24.11 25.44 -11.30
N PHE A 236 23.38 25.17 -12.38
CA PHE A 236 22.62 23.93 -12.54
C PHE A 236 23.29 22.89 -13.47
N PHE A 237 23.99 23.36 -14.50
CA PHE A 237 24.55 22.56 -15.58
C PHE A 237 26.04 22.84 -15.78
N ASN A 238 26.73 21.94 -16.48
CA ASN A 238 28.15 22.11 -16.83
C ASN A 238 28.41 23.03 -18.04
N TYR A 239 27.71 24.16 -18.13
CA TYR A 239 27.73 25.05 -19.30
C TYR A 239 29.12 25.57 -19.66
N SER A 240 29.85 26.13 -18.70
CA SER A 240 31.21 26.63 -18.88
C SER A 240 32.17 25.55 -19.37
N GLU A 241 32.00 24.30 -18.92
CA GLU A 241 32.81 23.18 -19.39
C GLU A 241 32.56 22.90 -20.88
N ILE A 242 31.28 22.81 -21.27
CA ILE A 242 30.85 22.57 -22.65
C ILE A 242 31.36 23.66 -23.59
N ILE A 243 31.18 24.94 -23.23
CA ILE A 243 31.62 26.08 -24.05
C ILE A 243 33.14 26.14 -24.14
N ASN A 244 33.87 25.93 -23.03
CA ASN A 244 35.33 25.90 -23.06
C ASN A 244 35.88 24.76 -23.90
N ASN A 245 35.25 23.58 -23.88
CA ASN A 245 35.65 22.45 -24.71
C ASN A 245 35.40 22.75 -26.20
N LEU A 246 34.29 23.39 -26.55
CA LEU A 246 34.01 23.85 -27.91
C LEU A 246 35.10 24.81 -28.41
N TYR A 247 35.50 25.78 -27.59
CA TYR A 247 36.55 26.75 -27.91
C TYR A 247 37.97 26.15 -27.97
N LYS A 248 38.20 25.00 -27.34
CA LYS A 248 39.50 24.32 -27.34
C LYS A 248 39.74 23.41 -28.55
N LYS A 249 38.72 23.16 -29.37
CA LYS A 249 38.90 22.39 -30.61
C LYS A 249 39.86 23.12 -31.56
N ALA A 250 40.83 22.40 -32.12
CA ALA A 250 41.90 23.00 -32.94
C ALA A 250 41.37 23.83 -34.13
N GLU A 251 40.31 23.36 -34.77
CA GLU A 251 39.61 24.07 -35.85
C GLU A 251 39.06 25.45 -35.42
N ASN A 252 38.68 25.59 -34.14
CA ASN A 252 38.09 26.79 -33.55
C ASN A 252 39.13 27.74 -32.94
N GLN A 253 40.43 27.43 -33.05
CA GLN A 253 41.51 28.23 -32.48
C GLN A 253 42.39 28.87 -33.55
N PHE A 254 42.94 30.05 -33.26
CA PHE A 254 44.00 30.68 -34.03
C PHE A 254 45.10 31.20 -33.11
N GLU A 255 46.30 31.33 -33.67
CA GLU A 255 47.43 31.95 -33.00
C GLU A 255 47.35 33.46 -33.18
N ASN A 256 47.21 34.21 -32.08
CA ASN A 256 47.17 35.67 -32.14
C ASN A 256 48.57 36.28 -32.34
N GLU A 257 48.65 37.61 -32.43
CA GLU A 257 49.91 38.35 -32.66
C GLU A 257 50.99 38.11 -31.59
N LEU A 258 50.61 37.54 -30.43
CA LEU A 258 51.51 37.21 -29.32
C LEU A 258 51.94 35.73 -29.30
N GLY A 259 51.55 34.93 -30.30
CA GLY A 259 51.87 33.51 -30.35
C GLY A 259 50.98 32.64 -29.45
N LYS A 260 49.85 33.16 -28.97
CA LYS A 260 48.93 32.43 -28.08
C LYS A 260 47.73 31.91 -28.84
N LEU A 261 47.37 30.64 -28.61
CA LEU A 261 46.14 30.05 -29.12
C LEU A 261 44.92 30.64 -28.40
N VAL A 262 44.04 31.26 -29.17
CA VAL A 262 42.78 31.88 -28.71
C VAL A 262 41.61 31.48 -29.63
N PRO A 263 40.36 31.56 -29.15
CA PRO A 263 39.20 31.18 -29.97
C PRO A 263 39.01 32.12 -31.17
N LYS A 264 38.72 31.56 -32.35
CA LYS A 264 38.34 32.29 -33.57
C LYS A 264 36.93 32.86 -33.49
N ILE A 265 36.05 32.14 -32.81
CA ILE A 265 34.61 32.33 -32.80
C ILE A 265 34.14 32.33 -31.34
N GLN A 266 33.07 33.06 -31.05
CA GLN A 266 32.43 33.13 -29.74
C GLN A 266 30.92 32.88 -29.85
N VAL A 267 30.37 32.25 -28.81
CA VAL A 267 28.93 32.08 -28.56
C VAL A 267 28.48 33.15 -27.57
N GLN A 268 27.36 33.80 -27.86
CA GLN A 268 26.70 34.74 -26.95
C GLN A 268 25.23 34.34 -26.82
N LEU A 269 24.78 34.04 -25.60
CA LEU A 269 23.36 33.76 -25.34
C LEU A 269 22.51 35.01 -25.59
N ILE A 270 21.35 34.83 -26.21
CA ILE A 270 20.43 35.92 -26.55
C ILE A 270 19.00 35.56 -26.18
N GLN A 271 18.15 36.58 -26.09
CA GLN A 271 16.71 36.37 -26.00
C GLN A 271 16.17 35.87 -27.34
N ASP A 272 15.00 35.21 -27.30
CA ASP A 272 14.24 34.83 -28.48
C ASP A 272 14.20 36.01 -29.48
N PRO A 273 14.75 35.85 -30.70
CA PRO A 273 14.84 36.93 -31.66
C PRO A 273 13.50 37.33 -32.27
N MET A 274 12.47 36.47 -32.20
CA MET A 274 11.15 36.76 -32.79
C MET A 274 10.23 37.48 -31.81
N PHE A 275 10.18 37.02 -30.56
CA PHE A 275 9.21 37.52 -29.58
C PHE A 275 9.83 38.21 -28.38
N HIS A 276 11.16 38.13 -28.21
CA HIS A 276 11.91 38.70 -27.08
C HIS A 276 11.34 38.30 -25.71
N GLN A 277 10.72 37.12 -25.61
CA GLN A 277 9.99 36.64 -24.42
C GLN A 277 10.90 36.07 -23.32
N GLY A 278 12.20 35.89 -23.59
CA GLY A 278 13.15 35.30 -22.65
C GLY A 278 14.33 34.66 -23.37
N PHE A 279 15.32 34.20 -22.61
CA PHE A 279 16.50 33.49 -23.13
C PHE A 279 16.22 31.99 -23.36
N LEU A 280 15.34 31.41 -22.55
CA LEU A 280 14.88 30.03 -22.65
C LEU A 280 13.38 30.03 -22.95
N THR A 281 12.94 29.34 -24.00
CA THR A 281 11.52 29.29 -24.39
C THR A 281 10.96 27.87 -24.34
N LYS A 282 9.69 27.72 -23.98
CA LYS A 282 8.99 26.41 -24.03
C LYS A 282 8.73 26.02 -25.48
N THR A 283 8.91 24.75 -25.83
CA THR A 283 8.53 24.23 -27.15
C THR A 283 7.15 23.57 -27.10
N ALA A 284 6.63 23.15 -28.27
CA ALA A 284 5.39 22.37 -28.33
C ALA A 284 5.53 20.95 -27.75
N THR A 285 6.76 20.47 -27.54
CA THR A 285 7.02 19.18 -26.91
C THR A 285 7.25 19.40 -25.41
N GLU A 286 6.53 18.64 -24.58
CA GLU A 286 6.66 18.71 -23.13
C GLU A 286 8.11 18.45 -22.69
N ASN A 287 8.57 19.18 -21.66
CA ASN A 287 9.94 19.12 -21.12
C ASN A 287 11.08 19.49 -22.09
N ILE A 288 10.79 19.89 -23.33
CA ILE A 288 11.80 20.39 -24.27
C ILE A 288 11.77 21.92 -24.28
N TYR A 289 12.92 22.51 -23.96
CA TYR A 289 13.12 23.96 -23.88
C TYR A 289 14.19 24.41 -24.87
N ARG A 290 14.01 25.60 -25.44
CA ARG A 290 14.88 26.15 -26.46
C ARG A 290 15.74 27.28 -25.91
N LEU A 291 17.06 27.10 -25.94
CA LEU A 291 18.06 28.10 -25.57
C LEU A 291 18.59 28.80 -26.82
N TRP A 292 18.44 30.13 -26.88
CA TRP A 292 18.85 30.93 -28.04
C TRP A 292 20.27 31.48 -27.89
N PHE A 293 21.02 31.50 -28.99
CA PHE A 293 22.39 32.03 -29.00
C PHE A 293 22.77 32.61 -30.36
N ASN A 294 23.71 33.54 -30.33
CA ASN A 294 24.40 34.07 -31.49
C ASN A 294 25.83 33.57 -31.53
N VAL A 295 26.31 33.34 -32.74
CA VAL A 295 27.71 33.07 -33.05
C VAL A 295 28.29 34.26 -33.78
N SER A 296 29.48 34.69 -33.37
CA SER A 296 30.22 35.79 -34.00
C SER A 296 31.71 35.53 -33.97
N PHE A 297 32.48 36.20 -34.81
CA PHE A 297 33.94 36.14 -34.71
C PHE A 297 34.40 36.76 -33.38
N ALA A 298 35.34 36.10 -32.72
CA ALA A 298 35.94 36.62 -31.50
C ALA A 298 36.63 37.96 -31.81
N PRO A 299 36.62 38.96 -30.91
CA PRO A 299 37.13 40.30 -31.20
C PRO A 299 38.59 40.33 -31.68
N GLU A 300 39.45 39.45 -31.15
CA GLU A 300 40.83 39.34 -31.60
C GLU A 300 40.92 38.80 -33.03
N PHE A 301 40.17 37.75 -33.35
CA PHE A 301 40.14 37.18 -34.70
C PHE A 301 39.53 38.15 -35.72
N ALA A 302 38.44 38.83 -35.33
CA ALA A 302 37.77 39.84 -36.13
C ALA A 302 38.73 40.96 -36.57
N LYS A 303 39.67 41.38 -35.71
CA LYS A 303 40.72 42.36 -36.06
C LYS A 303 41.70 41.81 -37.10
N THR A 304 42.05 40.54 -37.03
CA THR A 304 42.95 39.88 -37.98
C THR A 304 42.33 39.77 -39.38
N ILE A 305 41.02 39.51 -39.47
CA ILE A 305 40.31 39.30 -40.75
C ILE A 305 39.65 40.58 -41.33
N LYS A 306 39.72 41.71 -40.62
CA LYS A 306 38.99 42.96 -40.91
C LYS A 306 39.28 43.58 -42.28
N GLN A 307 40.44 43.31 -42.88
CA GLN A 307 40.84 43.86 -44.18
C GLN A 307 40.30 43.06 -45.36
N ASP A 308 39.87 41.81 -45.14
CA ASP A 308 39.53 40.87 -46.20
C ASP A 308 38.06 40.38 -46.13
N PHE A 309 37.36 40.55 -45.01
CA PHE A 309 36.03 39.93 -44.77
C PHE A 309 35.06 40.77 -43.92
N ASN A 310 33.77 40.42 -43.94
CA ASN A 310 32.76 40.99 -43.05
C ASN A 310 32.98 40.48 -41.62
N SER A 311 33.81 41.20 -40.85
CA SER A 311 34.19 40.85 -39.47
C SER A 311 33.06 40.99 -38.45
N ASP A 312 32.02 41.75 -38.78
CA ASP A 312 30.91 42.07 -37.88
C ASP A 312 29.72 41.12 -38.06
N ALA A 313 29.88 40.08 -38.89
CA ALA A 313 28.88 39.07 -39.13
C ALA A 313 28.48 38.34 -37.84
N LYS A 314 27.18 38.09 -37.70
CA LYS A 314 26.59 37.31 -36.61
C LYS A 314 25.61 36.30 -37.20
N PHE A 315 25.60 35.09 -36.67
CA PHE A 315 24.66 34.05 -37.03
C PHE A 315 23.81 33.66 -35.82
N GLN A 316 22.50 33.68 -35.96
CA GLN A 316 21.57 33.35 -34.88
C GLN A 316 21.18 31.87 -34.96
N SER A 317 21.15 31.18 -33.82
CA SER A 317 20.79 29.77 -33.73
C SER A 317 20.19 29.44 -32.36
N TYR A 318 19.84 28.18 -32.16
CA TYR A 318 19.27 27.68 -30.91
C TYR A 318 19.65 26.23 -30.65
N ALA A 319 19.62 25.85 -29.37
CA ALA A 319 19.74 24.46 -28.90
C ALA A 319 18.44 24.06 -28.20
N ASP A 320 17.89 22.90 -28.56
CA ASP A 320 16.78 22.29 -27.83
C ASP A 320 17.38 21.41 -26.72
N LEU A 321 16.88 21.58 -25.50
CA LEU A 321 17.32 20.95 -24.26
C LEU A 321 16.17 20.09 -23.72
N ASP A 322 16.45 18.81 -23.49
CA ASP A 322 15.49 17.87 -22.89
C ASP A 322 15.68 17.80 -21.38
N PHE A 323 14.65 18.18 -20.63
CA PHE A 323 14.66 18.23 -19.17
C PHE A 323 13.84 17.12 -18.50
N SER A 324 13.35 16.14 -19.27
CA SER A 324 12.38 15.13 -18.81
C SER A 324 12.80 14.36 -17.55
N ASP A 325 14.11 14.13 -17.36
CA ASP A 325 14.66 13.36 -16.23
C ASP A 325 15.64 14.16 -15.35
N PHE A 326 15.68 15.49 -15.48
CA PHE A 326 16.66 16.31 -14.74
C PHE A 326 16.10 16.94 -13.47
N PHE A 327 14.84 17.36 -13.50
CA PHE A 327 14.26 18.20 -12.45
C PHE A 327 13.40 17.41 -11.45
N LEU A 328 13.07 18.06 -10.33
CA LEU A 328 12.17 17.51 -9.31
C LEU A 328 10.82 17.14 -9.94
N ASN A 329 10.40 15.89 -9.76
CA ASN A 329 9.13 15.37 -10.24
C ASN A 329 8.58 14.30 -9.29
N GLU A 330 7.43 13.71 -9.64
CA GLU A 330 6.75 12.72 -8.80
C GLU A 330 7.55 11.45 -8.50
N LYS A 331 8.56 11.10 -9.33
CA LYS A 331 9.41 9.91 -9.11
C LYS A 331 10.22 10.01 -7.82
N ILE A 332 10.33 11.20 -7.21
CA ILE A 332 10.99 11.41 -5.93
C ILE A 332 10.45 10.53 -4.81
N LYS A 333 9.16 10.15 -4.88
CA LYS A 333 8.54 9.26 -3.90
C LYS A 333 9.22 7.89 -3.84
N ASP A 334 9.73 7.40 -4.97
CA ASP A 334 10.36 6.08 -5.06
C ASP A 334 11.75 6.07 -4.41
N GLU A 335 12.35 7.24 -4.26
CA GLU A 335 13.66 7.47 -3.64
C GLU A 335 13.58 7.72 -2.13
N ILE A 336 12.39 7.73 -1.52
CA ILE A 336 12.21 8.05 -0.09
C ILE A 336 11.74 6.82 0.67
N ASN A 337 12.53 6.32 1.61
CA ASN A 337 12.20 5.13 2.40
C ASN A 337 12.37 5.40 3.90
N LEU A 338 11.68 4.62 4.74
CA LEU A 338 11.87 4.65 6.18
C LEU A 338 12.69 3.43 6.62
N THR A 339 13.71 3.70 7.42
CA THR A 339 14.49 2.63 8.07
C THR A 339 13.72 2.08 9.28
N PRO A 340 13.73 0.75 9.52
CA PRO A 340 13.12 0.17 10.70
C PRO A 340 13.71 0.75 12.01
N PHE A 341 12.90 0.84 13.06
CA PHE A 341 13.40 1.15 14.40
C PHE A 341 14.33 0.04 14.91
N SER A 342 15.44 0.46 15.51
CA SER A 342 16.43 -0.40 16.16
C SER A 342 16.42 -0.16 17.67
N GLN A 343 17.02 -1.07 18.45
CA GLN A 343 17.02 -0.96 19.91
C GLN A 343 17.57 0.38 20.45
N GLN A 344 18.52 1.00 19.74
CA GLN A 344 19.12 2.28 20.13
C GLN A 344 18.19 3.49 19.91
N ASP A 345 17.18 3.33 19.05
CA ASP A 345 16.23 4.40 18.74
C ASP A 345 15.12 4.52 19.80
N TYR A 346 15.00 3.53 20.69
CA TYR A 346 14.06 3.53 21.81
C TYR A 346 14.62 4.29 23.02
N LEU A 347 13.71 4.79 23.86
CA LEU A 347 14.07 5.39 25.14
C LEU A 347 14.74 4.34 26.05
N ASN A 348 15.81 4.73 26.74
CA ASN A 348 16.54 3.80 27.62
C ASN A 348 15.68 3.47 28.84
N LEU A 349 15.70 2.20 29.26
CA LEU A 349 15.20 1.80 30.58
C LEU A 349 16.05 2.46 31.67
N SER A 350 15.42 3.21 32.59
CA SER A 350 16.14 3.71 33.76
C SER A 350 16.68 2.54 34.60
N ALA A 351 17.86 2.70 35.20
CA ALA A 351 18.54 1.62 35.94
C ALA A 351 17.66 1.00 37.05
N GLU A 352 16.80 1.79 37.69
CA GLU A 352 15.85 1.35 38.72
C GLU A 352 14.70 0.46 38.18
N ASN A 353 14.43 0.51 36.87
CA ASN A 353 13.29 -0.16 36.23
C ASN A 353 13.69 -1.33 35.30
N GLN A 354 14.98 -1.66 35.21
CA GLN A 354 15.50 -2.75 34.35
C GLN A 354 15.00 -4.16 34.76
N GLY A 355 14.42 -4.33 35.96
CA GLY A 355 13.75 -5.56 36.41
C GLY A 355 12.22 -5.50 36.44
N LYS A 356 11.61 -4.36 36.04
CA LYS A 356 10.16 -4.12 36.02
C LYS A 356 9.66 -3.87 34.59
N ALA A 357 10.29 -4.50 33.59
CA ALA A 357 9.77 -4.48 32.23
C ALA A 357 8.35 -5.07 32.27
N ARG A 358 7.35 -4.20 32.10
CA ARG A 358 5.95 -4.63 32.07
C ARG A 358 5.70 -5.34 30.75
N ASP A 359 4.82 -6.34 30.83
CA ASP A 359 4.46 -7.16 29.69
C ASP A 359 3.87 -6.27 28.59
N ALA A 360 4.24 -6.52 27.33
CA ALA A 360 3.62 -5.86 26.18
C ALA A 360 2.09 -6.05 26.21
N TRP A 361 1.63 -7.14 26.84
CA TRP A 361 0.23 -7.39 27.14
C TRP A 361 -0.47 -6.23 27.88
N ASP A 362 0.12 -5.66 28.93
CA ASP A 362 -0.56 -4.64 29.75
C ASP A 362 -0.95 -3.44 28.89
N PHE A 363 -0.01 -2.98 28.05
CA PHE A 363 -0.27 -1.91 27.11
C PHE A 363 -1.28 -2.31 26.03
N ILE A 364 -1.11 -3.49 25.42
CA ILE A 364 -2.01 -3.97 24.36
C ILE A 364 -3.44 -4.09 24.88
N ASN A 365 -3.59 -4.63 26.09
CA ASN A 365 -4.87 -4.74 26.78
C ASN A 365 -5.47 -3.35 26.99
N TYR A 366 -4.72 -2.40 27.56
CA TYR A 366 -5.18 -1.03 27.72
C TYR A 366 -5.62 -0.40 26.38
N PHE A 367 -4.76 -0.47 25.35
CA PHE A 367 -5.00 0.12 24.03
C PHE A 367 -6.23 -0.46 23.34
N LYS A 368 -6.42 -1.79 23.38
CA LYS A 368 -7.55 -2.49 22.75
C LYS A 368 -8.87 -2.30 23.51
N ASN A 369 -8.82 -1.81 24.75
CA ASN A 369 -9.99 -1.41 25.54
C ASN A 369 -10.27 0.10 25.47
N GLN A 370 -9.41 0.92 24.87
CA GLN A 370 -9.69 2.34 24.73
C GLN A 370 -10.78 2.59 23.71
N VAL A 371 -11.75 3.42 24.10
CA VAL A 371 -12.78 3.95 23.20
C VAL A 371 -12.35 5.33 22.76
N PHE A 372 -11.95 5.42 21.50
CA PHE A 372 -11.68 6.69 20.82
C PHE A 372 -12.93 7.05 20.03
N ALA A 373 -13.64 8.09 20.47
CA ALA A 373 -14.91 8.47 19.84
C ALA A 373 -14.70 9.29 18.55
N THR A 374 -13.48 9.81 18.35
CA THR A 374 -13.10 10.56 17.15
C THR A 374 -11.75 10.10 16.61
N LYS A 375 -11.56 10.32 15.31
CA LYS A 375 -10.30 10.04 14.62
C LYS A 375 -9.14 10.88 15.18
N ASP A 376 -9.41 12.14 15.49
CA ASP A 376 -8.41 13.09 16.00
C ASP A 376 -7.95 12.74 17.42
N GLU A 377 -8.86 12.29 18.29
CA GLU A 377 -8.53 11.79 19.61
C GLU A 377 -7.55 10.62 19.52
N LYS A 378 -7.86 9.61 18.68
CA LYS A 378 -7.00 8.44 18.47
C LYS A 378 -5.65 8.83 17.88
N LYS A 379 -5.63 9.75 16.91
CA LYS A 379 -4.40 10.28 16.29
C LYS A 379 -3.52 10.98 17.33
N LYS A 380 -4.09 11.83 18.17
CA LYS A 380 -3.37 12.53 19.24
C LYS A 380 -2.78 11.54 20.25
N PHE A 381 -3.59 10.59 20.71
CA PHE A 381 -3.14 9.53 21.61
C PHE A 381 -1.96 8.75 21.03
N LEU A 382 -2.07 8.28 19.78
CA LEU A 382 -1.00 7.53 19.11
C LEU A 382 0.27 8.38 18.96
N ASN A 383 0.16 9.62 18.47
CA ASN A 383 1.33 10.50 18.32
C ASN A 383 2.05 10.77 19.64
N ASP A 384 1.30 11.06 20.70
CA ASP A 384 1.87 11.30 22.04
C ASP A 384 2.51 10.03 22.60
N LEU A 385 1.93 8.88 22.32
CA LEU A 385 2.45 7.58 22.72
C LEU A 385 3.75 7.22 22.00
N LEU A 386 3.80 7.38 20.68
CA LEU A 386 4.99 7.06 19.89
C LEU A 386 6.19 7.91 20.33
N LYS A 387 5.96 9.21 20.61
CA LYS A 387 6.98 10.11 21.18
C LYS A 387 7.50 9.67 22.56
N LYS A 388 6.71 8.92 23.34
CA LYS A 388 7.07 8.41 24.67
C LYS A 388 7.80 7.06 24.63
N ILE A 389 7.93 6.45 23.46
CA ILE A 389 8.60 5.15 23.27
C ILE A 389 9.92 5.33 22.53
N THR A 390 9.97 6.24 21.56
CA THR A 390 11.13 6.45 20.69
C THR A 390 11.84 7.77 21.01
N LYS A 391 13.17 7.75 21.01
CA LYS A 391 14.01 8.97 21.06
C LYS A 391 14.03 9.68 19.71
N LYS A 392 14.02 8.91 18.62
CA LYS A 392 14.08 9.42 17.25
C LYS A 392 12.69 9.55 16.65
N SER A 393 12.48 10.66 15.97
CA SER A 393 11.28 10.95 15.19
C SER A 393 11.29 10.25 13.83
N LEU A 394 10.13 10.18 13.16
CA LEU A 394 10.01 9.57 11.82
C LEU A 394 10.90 10.26 10.77
N ILE A 395 11.11 11.58 10.88
CA ILE A 395 11.95 12.32 9.93
C ILE A 395 13.42 11.87 10.00
N GLU A 396 13.91 11.49 11.17
CA GLU A 396 15.28 10.96 11.35
C GLU A 396 15.45 9.55 10.77
N LYS A 397 14.34 8.83 10.60
CA LYS A 397 14.31 7.48 10.00
C LYS A 397 14.24 7.51 8.48
N LEU A 398 14.09 8.70 7.87
CA LEU A 398 14.18 8.87 6.42
C LEU A 398 15.54 8.42 5.91
N ASN A 399 15.49 7.59 4.87
CA ASN A 399 16.62 7.21 4.05
C ASN A 399 16.30 7.50 2.60
N PHE A 400 17.31 7.94 1.87
CA PHE A 400 17.18 8.34 0.49
C PHE A 400 17.82 7.30 -0.42
N GLY A 401 17.21 7.07 -1.58
CA GLY A 401 17.69 6.12 -2.58
C GLY A 401 18.87 6.67 -3.39
N LYS A 402 19.26 5.91 -4.42
CA LYS A 402 20.48 6.12 -5.21
C LYS A 402 20.57 7.50 -5.82
N SER A 403 19.42 8.07 -6.19
CA SER A 403 19.39 9.40 -6.77
C SER A 403 20.06 10.42 -5.85
N PHE A 404 20.04 10.22 -4.52
CA PHE A 404 20.62 11.10 -3.50
C PHE A 404 21.95 10.65 -2.90
N ASP A 405 22.59 9.62 -3.44
CA ASP A 405 23.86 9.11 -2.90
C ASP A 405 24.91 10.22 -2.77
N ASN A 406 25.63 10.20 -1.64
CA ASN A 406 26.68 11.18 -1.28
C ASN A 406 26.18 12.62 -1.04
N LEU A 407 24.87 12.85 -0.91
CA LEU A 407 24.34 14.13 -0.45
C LEU A 407 24.12 14.13 1.07
N PRO A 408 24.59 15.18 1.78
CA PRO A 408 24.18 15.45 3.15
C PRO A 408 22.65 15.56 3.26
N LYS A 409 22.07 14.98 4.32
CA LYS A 409 20.61 15.01 4.53
C LYS A 409 20.10 16.43 4.73
N GLU A 410 20.92 17.29 5.33
CA GLU A 410 20.62 18.69 5.63
C GLU A 410 20.28 19.44 4.33
N GLN A 411 21.03 19.22 3.27
CA GLN A 411 20.80 19.87 1.96
C GLN A 411 19.50 19.40 1.29
N ILE A 412 19.11 18.14 1.52
CA ILE A 412 17.82 17.63 1.04
C ILE A 412 16.69 18.30 1.83
N PHE A 413 16.83 18.43 3.15
CA PHE A 413 15.83 19.06 4.01
C PHE A 413 15.71 20.59 3.83
N GLU A 414 16.74 21.26 3.33
CA GLU A 414 16.66 22.66 2.90
C GLU A 414 15.76 22.84 1.66
N SER A 415 15.76 21.84 0.76
CA SER A 415 15.02 21.91 -0.51
C SER A 415 13.63 21.28 -0.42
N LEU A 416 13.48 20.23 0.39
CA LEU A 416 12.27 19.43 0.52
C LEU A 416 11.82 19.36 1.99
N GLN A 417 10.53 19.61 2.20
CA GLN A 417 9.84 19.46 3.47
C GLN A 417 9.11 18.11 3.51
N PHE A 418 9.21 17.44 4.65
CA PHE A 418 8.61 16.13 4.90
C PHE A 418 7.67 16.22 6.10
N ASN A 419 6.37 16.07 5.84
CA ASN A 419 5.36 16.06 6.90
C ASN A 419 4.72 14.67 7.03
N PHE A 420 4.84 14.07 8.20
CA PHE A 420 4.29 12.75 8.49
C PHE A 420 2.90 12.86 9.10
N GLU A 421 1.95 12.16 8.49
CA GLU A 421 0.60 12.01 9.00
C GLU A 421 0.29 10.53 9.22
N ILE A 422 0.04 10.14 10.47
CA ILE A 422 -0.41 8.78 10.78
C ILE A 422 -1.89 8.61 10.44
N ASP A 423 -2.26 7.40 10.00
CA ASP A 423 -3.65 7.00 9.83
C ASP A 423 -4.11 6.21 11.08
N PRO A 424 -4.81 6.85 12.03
CA PRO A 424 -5.20 6.21 13.28
C PRO A 424 -6.19 5.04 13.09
N ASP A 425 -6.84 4.91 11.92
CA ASP A 425 -7.76 3.81 11.63
C ASP A 425 -7.02 2.54 11.19
N LYS A 426 -5.75 2.66 10.81
CA LYS A 426 -4.89 1.57 10.36
C LYS A 426 -3.76 1.39 11.37
N VAL A 427 -4.04 0.60 12.40
CA VAL A 427 -3.06 0.21 13.42
C VAL A 427 -3.22 -1.27 13.72
N GLU A 428 -2.14 -2.02 13.60
CA GLU A 428 -2.13 -3.48 13.70
C GLU A 428 -1.12 -3.96 14.75
N LEU A 429 -1.37 -5.15 15.30
CA LEU A 429 -0.37 -5.86 16.08
C LEU A 429 0.30 -6.89 15.18
N VAL A 430 1.62 -6.89 15.15
CA VAL A 430 2.42 -7.82 14.33
C VAL A 430 3.47 -8.50 15.20
N ASN A 431 3.79 -9.75 14.90
CA ASN A 431 4.90 -10.44 15.54
C ASN A 431 6.14 -10.34 14.66
N GLN A 432 7.18 -9.66 15.14
CA GLN A 432 8.47 -9.58 14.46
C GLN A 432 9.59 -9.85 15.44
N LYS A 433 10.55 -10.69 15.05
CA LYS A 433 11.71 -11.06 15.87
C LYS A 433 11.32 -11.57 17.28
N ASN A 434 10.26 -12.39 17.34
CA ASN A 434 9.67 -12.94 18.58
C ASN A 434 9.11 -11.89 19.56
N GLU A 435 8.82 -10.68 19.09
CA GLU A 435 8.21 -9.60 19.87
C GLU A 435 6.93 -9.12 19.19
N VAL A 436 5.89 -8.85 19.99
CA VAL A 436 4.66 -8.20 19.50
C VAL A 436 4.90 -6.69 19.40
N GLN A 437 4.75 -6.16 18.20
CA GLN A 437 4.98 -4.75 17.86
C GLN A 437 3.70 -4.10 17.36
N LEU A 438 3.61 -2.78 17.53
CA LEU A 438 2.54 -1.94 17.00
C LEU A 438 2.93 -1.43 15.61
N ARG A 439 2.25 -1.88 14.57
CA ARG A 439 2.41 -1.38 13.20
C ARG A 439 1.49 -0.18 12.98
N VAL A 440 2.08 0.97 12.69
CA VAL A 440 1.36 2.22 12.42
C VAL A 440 1.54 2.60 10.97
N PHE A 441 0.42 2.83 10.29
CA PHE A 441 0.39 3.27 8.89
C PHE A 441 0.21 4.79 8.81
N GLY A 442 0.60 5.38 7.68
CA GLY A 442 0.43 6.81 7.45
C GLY A 442 0.85 7.25 6.06
N LYS A 443 0.92 8.56 5.87
CA LYS A 443 1.41 9.22 4.65
C LYS A 443 2.52 10.20 5.00
N VAL A 444 3.57 10.23 4.20
CA VAL A 444 4.55 11.31 4.20
C VAL A 444 4.22 12.24 3.04
N LYS A 445 3.86 13.48 3.37
CA LYS A 445 3.67 14.57 2.41
C LYS A 445 5.03 15.22 2.17
N ILE A 446 5.46 15.20 0.92
CA ILE A 446 6.72 15.77 0.44
C ILE A 446 6.35 17.03 -0.33
N SER A 447 6.92 18.16 0.05
CA SER A 447 6.75 19.42 -0.67
C SER A 447 8.08 20.11 -0.87
N ASP A 448 8.19 20.92 -1.91
CA ASP A 448 9.32 21.82 -2.04
C ASP A 448 9.19 23.01 -1.07
N ALA A 449 10.24 23.82 -0.94
CA ALA A 449 10.25 24.97 -0.04
C ALA A 449 9.18 26.02 -0.37
N SER A 450 8.79 26.18 -1.64
CA SER A 450 7.76 27.13 -2.08
C SER A 450 6.33 26.59 -1.95
N LYS A 451 6.17 25.28 -1.71
CA LYS A 451 4.90 24.53 -1.67
C LYS A 451 4.14 24.49 -3.00
N ASN A 452 4.79 24.81 -4.11
CA ASN A 452 4.24 24.69 -5.46
C ASN A 452 4.21 23.23 -5.94
N PHE A 453 5.06 22.38 -5.37
CA PHE A 453 5.05 20.94 -5.56
C PHE A 453 4.63 20.24 -4.27
N SER A 454 3.69 19.31 -4.38
CA SER A 454 3.34 18.45 -3.26
C SER A 454 2.87 17.08 -3.70
N ILE A 455 3.53 16.05 -3.17
CA ILE A 455 3.18 14.65 -3.38
C ILE A 455 3.07 13.92 -2.04
N SER A 456 2.34 12.82 -2.00
CA SER A 456 2.22 11.97 -0.81
C SER A 456 2.65 10.54 -1.11
N LYS A 457 3.32 9.90 -0.14
CA LYS A 457 3.68 8.48 -0.17
C LYS A 457 3.16 7.79 1.07
N ASP A 458 2.52 6.64 0.88
CA ASP A 458 2.10 5.79 1.99
C ASP A 458 3.31 5.13 2.65
N PHE A 459 3.28 5.00 3.97
CA PHE A 459 4.29 4.31 4.76
C PHE A 459 3.67 3.46 5.86
N HIS A 460 4.45 2.53 6.38
CA HIS A 460 4.18 1.89 7.67
C HIS A 460 5.47 1.83 8.48
N GLN A 461 5.31 1.79 9.80
CA GLN A 461 6.43 1.68 10.72
C GLN A 461 6.04 0.83 11.92
N ASP A 462 6.92 -0.12 12.26
CA ASP A 462 6.70 -1.04 13.37
C ASP A 462 7.41 -0.53 14.63
N TYR A 463 6.67 -0.50 15.74
CA TYR A 463 7.11 -0.02 17.05
C TYR A 463 7.05 -1.14 18.08
N GLY A 464 8.21 -1.67 18.49
CA GLY A 464 8.36 -2.59 19.63
C GLY A 464 8.57 -1.87 20.96
N ASN A 465 9.05 -2.63 21.95
CA ASN A 465 9.31 -2.21 23.32
C ASN A 465 8.11 -1.50 23.98
N LEU A 466 6.90 -1.99 23.72
CA LEU A 466 5.66 -1.35 24.19
C LEU A 466 5.59 -1.24 25.73
N GLY A 467 6.33 -2.08 26.45
CA GLY A 467 6.48 -1.98 27.90
C GLY A 467 7.11 -0.66 28.40
N LEU A 468 7.83 0.08 27.55
CA LEU A 468 8.45 1.38 27.88
C LEU A 468 7.41 2.45 28.24
N ILE A 469 6.19 2.37 27.69
CA ILE A 469 5.12 3.36 27.91
C ILE A 469 4.82 3.49 29.40
N SER A 470 4.69 2.34 30.09
CA SER A 470 4.38 2.27 31.51
C SER A 470 5.47 2.88 32.41
N GLN A 471 6.66 3.12 31.88
CA GLN A 471 7.80 3.66 32.62
C GLN A 471 8.00 5.15 32.33
N ASN A 472 7.80 5.57 31.09
CA ASN A 472 8.02 6.95 30.66
C ASN A 472 6.82 7.87 30.91
N ASP A 473 5.65 7.33 31.23
CA ASP A 473 4.46 8.11 31.58
C ASP A 473 3.72 7.51 32.80
N PRO A 474 3.93 8.06 34.01
CA PRO A 474 3.26 7.59 35.22
C PRO A 474 1.73 7.65 35.15
N LYS A 475 1.16 8.67 34.48
CA LYS A 475 -0.31 8.83 34.37
C LYS A 475 -0.91 7.76 33.47
N ILE A 476 -0.28 7.49 32.33
CA ILE A 476 -0.69 6.38 31.46
C ILE A 476 -0.43 5.04 32.16
N SER A 477 0.66 4.91 32.91
CA SER A 477 0.99 3.72 33.69
C SER A 477 -0.10 3.35 34.71
N GLU A 478 -0.68 4.34 35.40
CA GLU A 478 -1.81 4.15 36.30
C GLU A 478 -3.07 3.71 35.55
N LYS A 479 -3.37 4.35 34.41
CA LYS A 479 -4.50 3.95 33.56
C LYS A 479 -4.35 2.53 33.01
N ILE A 480 -3.15 2.15 32.59
CA ILE A 480 -2.83 0.77 32.15
C ILE A 480 -3.08 -0.22 33.29
N LYS A 481 -2.64 0.08 34.52
CA LYS A 481 -2.88 -0.79 35.69
C LYS A 481 -4.36 -0.92 36.06
N ALA A 482 -5.14 0.12 35.81
CA ALA A 482 -6.58 0.09 36.06
C ALA A 482 -7.31 -0.81 35.05
N THR A 483 -6.76 -0.99 33.85
CA THR A 483 -7.34 -1.85 32.81
C THR A 483 -6.81 -3.28 32.92
N ASN A 484 -7.47 -4.11 33.71
CA ASN A 484 -7.13 -5.52 33.85
C ASN A 484 -8.08 -6.43 33.06
N PHE A 485 -7.51 -7.22 32.15
CA PHE A 485 -8.20 -8.41 31.64
C PHE A 485 -7.94 -9.54 32.64
N GLU A 486 -8.92 -9.79 33.51
CA GLU A 486 -8.93 -10.97 34.37
C GLU A 486 -9.76 -12.07 33.71
N PHE A 487 -9.13 -13.23 33.56
CA PHE A 487 -9.78 -14.45 33.12
C PHE A 487 -9.47 -15.55 34.11
N ASN A 488 -10.51 -15.99 34.81
CA ASN A 488 -10.47 -17.14 35.70
C ASN A 488 -10.97 -18.34 34.91
N PRO A 489 -10.12 -19.35 34.66
CA PRO A 489 -10.58 -20.55 33.96
C PRO A 489 -11.65 -21.25 34.78
N ILE A 490 -12.80 -21.47 34.14
CA ILE A 490 -13.93 -22.20 34.71
C ILE A 490 -14.19 -23.38 33.77
N SER A 491 -14.39 -24.54 34.37
CA SER A 491 -14.79 -25.75 33.66
C SER A 491 -15.97 -26.40 34.37
N SER A 492 -16.91 -26.92 33.59
CA SER A 492 -17.98 -27.79 34.06
C SER A 492 -17.75 -29.22 33.54
N GLN A 493 -18.21 -30.20 34.30
CA GLN A 493 -18.26 -31.60 33.89
C GLN A 493 -19.70 -32.02 33.72
N SER A 494 -20.03 -32.66 32.59
CA SER A 494 -21.34 -33.27 32.40
C SER A 494 -21.38 -34.63 33.09
N SER A 495 -22.32 -34.83 34.01
CA SER A 495 -22.50 -36.11 34.70
C SER A 495 -23.09 -37.15 33.73
N TYR A 496 -22.26 -38.00 33.15
CA TYR A 496 -22.71 -39.12 32.32
C TYR A 496 -22.57 -40.45 33.09
N HIS A 497 -23.68 -41.17 33.25
CA HIS A 497 -23.65 -42.53 33.75
C HIS A 497 -22.97 -43.43 32.69
N ASN A 498 -21.90 -44.13 33.06
CA ASN A 498 -21.08 -45.04 32.22
C ASN A 498 -20.04 -44.40 31.27
N SER A 499 -19.36 -43.32 31.67
CA SER A 499 -18.22 -42.81 30.89
C SER A 499 -16.99 -43.73 30.96
N LYS A 500 -16.28 -43.93 29.84
CA LYS A 500 -15.00 -44.65 29.80
C LYS A 500 -13.94 -43.81 30.53
N LYS A 501 -13.14 -44.43 31.39
CA LYS A 501 -12.02 -43.75 32.07
C LYS A 501 -10.70 -44.14 31.41
N LEU A 502 -9.67 -43.34 31.58
CA LEU A 502 -8.30 -43.70 31.16
C LEU A 502 -7.45 -44.07 32.38
N SER A 503 -6.36 -44.79 32.12
CA SER A 503 -5.37 -45.12 33.14
C SER A 503 -4.63 -43.89 33.63
N LYS A 504 -4.18 -43.91 34.89
CA LYS A 504 -3.41 -42.80 35.45
C LYS A 504 -2.12 -42.54 34.66
N ASN A 505 -1.43 -43.61 34.30
CA ASN A 505 -0.16 -43.54 33.57
C ASN A 505 -0.31 -42.86 32.21
N GLU A 506 -1.39 -43.12 31.48
CA GLU A 506 -1.61 -42.49 30.19
C GLU A 506 -1.82 -40.97 30.28
N ILE A 507 -2.58 -40.51 31.29
CA ILE A 507 -2.74 -39.07 31.52
C ILE A 507 -1.40 -38.42 31.89
N LEU A 508 -0.60 -39.07 32.74
CA LEU A 508 0.73 -38.58 33.13
C LEU A 508 1.72 -38.58 31.95
N GLU A 509 1.71 -39.61 31.09
CA GLU A 509 2.51 -39.65 29.86
C GLU A 509 2.16 -38.48 28.92
N LEU A 510 0.87 -38.15 28.78
CA LEU A 510 0.44 -37.01 27.96
C LEU A 510 0.91 -35.67 28.53
N LEU A 511 0.94 -35.54 29.87
CA LEU A 511 1.47 -34.35 30.55
C LEU A 511 3.00 -34.24 30.39
N GLN A 512 3.73 -35.34 30.60
CA GLN A 512 5.20 -35.39 30.47
C GLN A 512 5.68 -35.12 29.05
N ASN A 513 4.96 -35.63 28.05
CA ASN A 513 5.25 -35.39 26.62
C ASN A 513 4.70 -34.05 26.11
N GLU A 514 4.20 -33.17 26.99
CA GLU A 514 3.55 -31.89 26.65
C GLU A 514 2.46 -31.99 25.56
N ASN A 515 1.78 -33.13 25.45
CA ASN A 515 0.73 -33.37 24.45
C ASN A 515 -0.64 -32.84 24.91
N HIS A 516 -0.67 -31.53 25.21
CA HIS A 516 -1.85 -30.85 25.73
C HIS A 516 -3.04 -30.85 24.76
N LYS A 517 -2.77 -30.89 23.44
CA LYS A 517 -3.82 -30.96 22.42
C LYS A 517 -4.59 -32.28 22.48
N LYS A 518 -3.88 -33.40 22.61
CA LYS A 518 -4.50 -34.72 22.77
C LYS A 518 -5.21 -34.82 24.12
N LEU A 519 -4.58 -34.37 25.20
CA LEU A 519 -5.22 -34.34 26.52
C LEU A 519 -6.51 -33.50 26.52
N ARG A 520 -6.51 -32.32 25.89
CA ARG A 520 -7.73 -31.52 25.71
C ARG A 520 -8.82 -32.31 25.00
N LYS A 521 -8.50 -32.94 23.85
CA LYS A 521 -9.45 -33.73 23.05
C LYS A 521 -10.11 -34.82 23.90
N ILE A 522 -9.31 -35.54 24.68
CA ILE A 522 -9.75 -36.57 25.63
C ILE A 522 -10.70 -35.97 26.68
N LEU A 523 -10.28 -34.90 27.35
CA LEU A 523 -11.06 -34.27 28.42
C LEU A 523 -12.40 -33.73 27.91
N THR A 524 -12.45 -33.16 26.71
CA THR A 524 -13.70 -32.65 26.12
C THR A 524 -14.60 -33.73 25.52
N ASN A 525 -14.09 -34.96 25.31
CA ASN A 525 -14.88 -36.04 24.74
C ASN A 525 -15.93 -36.52 25.74
N LYS A 526 -17.22 -36.41 25.36
CA LYS A 526 -18.38 -36.79 26.18
C LYS A 526 -18.40 -38.26 26.58
N ARG A 527 -17.74 -39.15 25.82
CA ARG A 527 -17.63 -40.58 26.15
C ARG A 527 -16.67 -40.85 27.30
N TYR A 528 -15.76 -39.91 27.60
CA TYR A 528 -14.77 -40.05 28.67
C TYR A 528 -15.05 -39.13 29.85
N TYR A 529 -14.81 -37.82 29.67
CA TYR A 529 -14.88 -36.85 30.75
C TYR A 529 -15.89 -35.73 30.50
N GLY A 530 -16.21 -35.43 29.24
CA GLY A 530 -17.21 -34.42 28.88
C GLY A 530 -16.99 -33.06 29.54
N VAL A 531 -15.73 -32.66 29.69
CA VAL A 531 -15.34 -31.38 30.29
C VAL A 531 -15.65 -30.26 29.30
N GLU A 532 -16.40 -29.27 29.75
CA GLU A 532 -16.64 -28.04 29.01
C GLU A 532 -15.79 -26.93 29.62
N PHE A 533 -14.84 -26.44 28.82
CA PHE A 533 -14.02 -25.30 29.17
C PHE A 533 -14.73 -24.01 28.74
N ASP A 534 -15.01 -23.09 29.67
CA ASP A 534 -15.48 -21.76 29.28
C ASP A 534 -14.33 -21.00 28.62
N GLU A 535 -14.49 -20.68 27.34
CA GLU A 535 -13.50 -19.93 26.55
C GLU A 535 -14.10 -18.66 25.95
N THR A 536 -15.29 -18.24 26.44
CA THR A 536 -16.10 -17.18 25.81
C THR A 536 -15.31 -15.88 25.68
N ARG A 537 -14.67 -15.43 26.77
CA ARG A 537 -13.86 -14.20 26.76
C ARG A 537 -12.57 -14.34 25.94
N LEU A 538 -11.95 -15.53 25.93
CA LEU A 538 -10.73 -15.80 25.13
C LEU A 538 -11.01 -15.72 23.64
N LYS A 539 -12.15 -16.25 23.20
CA LYS A 539 -12.61 -16.13 21.81
C LYS A 539 -12.79 -14.67 21.39
N PHE A 540 -13.22 -13.78 22.29
CA PHE A 540 -13.30 -12.35 21.97
C PHE A 540 -11.93 -11.69 21.76
N LEU A 541 -10.86 -12.23 22.34
CA LEU A 541 -9.51 -11.71 22.13
C LEU A 541 -8.99 -11.98 20.72
N VAL A 542 -9.33 -13.13 20.15
CA VAL A 542 -8.68 -13.65 18.92
C VAL A 542 -9.62 -13.67 17.72
N THR A 543 -10.93 -13.63 17.93
CA THR A 543 -11.90 -13.60 16.83
C THR A 543 -12.23 -12.16 16.45
N ASN A 544 -12.00 -11.82 15.19
CA ASN A 544 -12.39 -10.52 14.64
C ASN A 544 -13.89 -10.26 14.84
N TYR A 545 -14.24 -9.07 15.33
CA TYR A 545 -15.62 -8.64 15.52
C TYR A 545 -16.03 -7.69 14.42
N GLN A 546 -17.08 -8.05 13.71
CA GLN A 546 -17.75 -7.14 12.79
C GLN A 546 -18.95 -6.53 13.51
N LEU A 547 -18.97 -5.21 13.59
CA LEU A 547 -20.10 -4.47 14.13
C LEU A 547 -21.34 -4.79 13.26
N PRO A 548 -22.46 -5.28 13.85
CA PRO A 548 -23.68 -5.53 13.11
C PRO A 548 -24.17 -4.27 12.39
N SER A 549 -24.73 -4.43 11.19
CA SER A 549 -25.40 -3.32 10.51
C SER A 549 -26.68 -2.94 11.25
N ILE A 550 -27.13 -1.71 11.04
CA ILE A 550 -28.39 -1.22 11.61
C ILE A 550 -29.59 -2.09 11.17
N GLU A 551 -29.62 -2.53 9.91
CA GLU A 551 -30.67 -3.42 9.41
C GLU A 551 -30.63 -4.80 10.08
N LYS A 552 -29.43 -5.31 10.36
CA LYS A 552 -29.30 -6.56 11.11
C LYS A 552 -29.82 -6.37 12.54
N LEU A 553 -29.49 -5.27 13.20
CA LEU A 553 -29.98 -4.97 14.56
C LEU A 553 -31.51 -4.90 14.59
N LYS A 554 -32.14 -4.20 13.64
CA LYS A 554 -33.61 -4.13 13.50
C LYS A 554 -34.23 -5.51 13.29
N SER A 555 -33.72 -6.29 12.33
CA SER A 555 -34.29 -7.61 11.96
C SER A 555 -34.32 -8.66 13.08
N VAL A 556 -33.50 -8.49 14.12
CA VAL A 556 -33.40 -9.42 15.25
C VAL A 556 -33.84 -8.80 16.58
N THR A 557 -34.45 -7.61 16.51
CA THR A 557 -35.17 -6.97 17.61
C THR A 557 -36.62 -7.44 17.58
N THR A 558 -37.20 -7.77 18.72
CA THR A 558 -38.63 -8.09 18.79
C THR A 558 -39.46 -6.82 18.68
N ASP A 559 -40.57 -6.87 17.93
CA ASP A 559 -41.48 -5.73 17.81
C ASP A 559 -42.16 -5.35 19.14
N ASP A 560 -42.24 -6.29 20.09
CA ASP A 560 -42.78 -6.12 21.44
C ASP A 560 -41.69 -5.66 22.43
N TYR A 561 -41.30 -4.39 22.38
CA TYR A 561 -40.56 -3.77 23.48
C TYR A 561 -41.54 -3.27 24.56
N ASN A 562 -41.25 -3.60 25.81
CA ASN A 562 -42.13 -3.27 26.93
C ASN A 562 -41.64 -1.99 27.63
N PHE A 563 -42.56 -1.05 27.85
CA PHE A 563 -42.42 -0.08 28.93
C PHE A 563 -42.81 -0.80 30.21
N SER A 564 -41.95 -0.75 31.24
CA SER A 564 -42.30 -1.41 32.49
C SER A 564 -43.61 -0.84 33.06
N GLN A 565 -44.50 -1.75 33.47
CA GLN A 565 -45.85 -1.46 33.97
C GLN A 565 -45.94 -1.59 35.50
N THR A 566 -44.87 -2.00 36.18
CA THR A 566 -44.82 -2.12 37.64
C THR A 566 -44.66 -0.74 38.28
N GLU A 567 -45.44 -0.46 39.33
CA GLU A 567 -45.32 0.76 40.15
C GLU A 567 -43.89 0.84 40.72
N GLY A 568 -43.08 1.77 40.19
CA GLY A 568 -41.65 1.94 40.53
C GLY A 568 -40.68 1.81 39.34
N GLU A 569 -41.14 1.33 38.17
CA GLU A 569 -40.32 1.15 36.97
C GLU A 569 -40.82 1.98 35.76
N GLU A 570 -41.71 2.95 35.99
CA GLU A 570 -42.26 3.83 34.95
C GLU A 570 -41.16 4.66 34.26
N GLY A 571 -41.12 4.67 32.92
CA GLY A 571 -40.13 5.43 32.14
C GLY A 571 -38.88 4.65 31.72
N ILE A 572 -38.89 3.31 31.87
CA ILE A 572 -37.86 2.39 31.34
C ILE A 572 -38.31 1.81 30.00
N ILE A 573 -37.44 1.86 28.98
CA ILE A 573 -37.60 1.14 27.72
C ILE A 573 -36.69 -0.08 27.72
N ASN A 574 -37.28 -1.27 27.59
CA ASN A 574 -36.54 -2.51 27.45
C ASN A 574 -36.74 -3.15 26.07
N VAL A 575 -35.64 -3.31 25.35
CA VAL A 575 -35.61 -3.88 24.00
C VAL A 575 -35.04 -5.30 24.05
N PHE A 576 -35.79 -6.28 23.55
CA PHE A 576 -35.26 -7.63 23.40
C PHE A 576 -34.56 -7.79 22.06
N ASN A 577 -33.28 -8.17 22.09
CA ASN A 577 -32.45 -8.30 20.91
C ASN A 577 -31.44 -9.44 21.04
N SER A 578 -31.41 -10.36 20.07
CA SER A 578 -30.54 -11.54 20.12
C SER A 578 -29.04 -11.24 19.95
N ILE A 579 -28.65 -10.11 19.35
CA ILE A 579 -27.25 -9.65 19.33
C ILE A 579 -26.78 -9.30 20.75
N ALA A 580 -27.69 -8.81 21.59
CA ALA A 580 -27.43 -8.48 23.00
C ALA A 580 -27.67 -9.67 23.96
N GLY A 581 -27.57 -10.91 23.47
CA GLY A 581 -28.03 -12.11 24.18
C GLY A 581 -27.23 -12.50 25.43
N LYS A 582 -25.97 -12.06 25.57
CA LYS A 582 -25.12 -12.26 26.76
C LYS A 582 -24.42 -10.96 27.15
N THR A 583 -24.21 -10.74 28.45
CA THR A 583 -23.56 -9.54 29.00
C THR A 583 -22.29 -9.13 28.25
N GLU A 584 -21.36 -10.05 28.06
CA GLU A 584 -20.08 -9.76 27.41
C GLU A 584 -20.22 -9.46 25.92
N GLN A 585 -21.19 -10.09 25.24
CA GLN A 585 -21.49 -9.83 23.83
C GLN A 585 -22.11 -8.44 23.64
N THR A 586 -23.04 -8.08 24.53
CA THR A 586 -23.66 -6.75 24.55
C THR A 586 -22.62 -5.67 24.82
N LEU A 587 -21.79 -5.85 25.84
CA LEU A 587 -20.71 -4.91 26.14
C LEU A 587 -19.73 -4.78 24.97
N ARG A 588 -19.32 -5.90 24.34
CA ARG A 588 -18.48 -5.87 23.14
C ARG A 588 -19.13 -5.10 22.00
N PHE A 589 -20.42 -5.31 21.75
CA PHE A 589 -21.19 -4.56 20.76
C PHE A 589 -21.17 -3.05 21.05
N LEU A 590 -21.49 -2.65 22.29
CA LEU A 590 -21.56 -1.24 22.68
C LEU A 590 -20.20 -0.54 22.57
N VAL A 591 -19.13 -1.18 23.04
CA VAL A 591 -17.76 -0.64 22.97
C VAL A 591 -17.28 -0.57 21.52
N ALA A 592 -17.56 -1.60 20.70
CA ALA A 592 -17.22 -1.60 19.28
C ALA A 592 -17.98 -0.53 18.49
N LEU A 593 -19.24 -0.26 18.85
CA LEU A 593 -20.03 0.84 18.29
C LEU A 593 -19.44 2.18 18.73
N ALA A 594 -19.18 2.38 20.02
CA ALA A 594 -18.66 3.63 20.57
C ALA A 594 -17.26 4.00 20.06
N SER A 595 -16.47 2.99 19.65
CA SER A 595 -15.15 3.15 19.05
C SER A 595 -15.21 3.53 17.56
N LYS A 596 -16.42 3.71 17.00
CA LYS A 596 -16.62 4.36 15.70
C LYS A 596 -16.67 5.88 15.89
N ASP A 597 -16.61 6.59 14.77
CA ASP A 597 -16.79 8.03 14.76
C ASP A 597 -18.16 8.43 15.35
N VAL A 598 -18.18 9.51 16.14
CA VAL A 598 -19.40 10.00 16.82
C VAL A 598 -20.57 10.19 15.87
N GLN A 599 -20.32 10.61 14.63
CA GLN A 599 -21.38 10.86 13.65
C GLN A 599 -21.98 9.55 13.18
N PHE A 600 -21.15 8.52 12.98
CA PHE A 600 -21.60 7.17 12.67
C PHE A 600 -22.44 6.62 13.82
N VAL A 601 -21.98 6.76 15.07
CA VAL A 601 -22.71 6.32 16.27
C VAL A 601 -24.05 7.04 16.40
N GLY A 602 -24.06 8.36 16.21
CA GLY A 602 -25.27 9.18 16.20
C GLY A 602 -26.27 8.69 15.15
N LYS A 603 -25.84 8.48 13.91
CA LYS A 603 -26.72 7.99 12.86
C LYS A 603 -27.25 6.59 13.15
N TYR A 604 -26.39 5.71 13.66
CA TYR A 604 -26.75 4.34 14.02
C TYR A 604 -27.85 4.30 15.07
N TRP A 605 -27.72 5.08 16.15
CA TRP A 605 -28.76 5.18 17.18
C TRP A 605 -29.99 5.92 16.72
N PHE A 606 -29.85 6.98 15.92
CA PHE A 606 -30.99 7.71 15.34
C PHE A 606 -31.90 6.77 14.54
N ASP A 607 -31.33 5.96 13.65
CA ASP A 607 -32.08 5.00 12.82
C ASP A 607 -32.74 3.91 13.66
N PHE A 608 -32.09 3.49 14.75
CA PHE A 608 -32.63 2.49 15.64
C PHE A 608 -33.80 3.04 16.48
N LEU A 609 -33.63 4.23 17.05
CA LEU A 609 -34.67 4.90 17.82
C LEU A 609 -35.87 5.30 16.95
N GLN A 610 -35.66 5.63 15.67
CA GLN A 610 -36.73 5.86 14.71
C GLN A 610 -37.50 4.56 14.40
N TYR A 611 -36.79 3.44 14.21
CA TYR A 611 -37.44 2.11 14.09
C TYR A 611 -38.27 1.75 15.32
N LEU A 612 -37.75 2.06 16.52
CA LEU A 612 -38.48 1.89 17.78
C LEU A 612 -39.56 2.96 18.02
N LYS A 613 -39.80 3.89 17.09
CA LYS A 613 -40.80 4.97 17.24
C LYS A 613 -40.58 5.87 18.47
N LEU A 614 -39.31 6.04 18.88
CA LEU A 614 -38.88 6.95 19.94
C LEU A 614 -38.39 8.30 19.39
N ILE A 615 -38.13 8.33 18.09
CA ILE A 615 -37.97 9.52 17.28
C ILE A 615 -39.04 9.45 16.20
N LYS A 616 -39.69 10.58 15.89
CA LYS A 616 -40.72 10.64 14.86
C LYS A 616 -40.19 10.18 13.50
N THR A 617 -41.02 9.45 12.75
CA THR A 617 -40.63 8.87 11.46
C THR A 617 -40.31 9.95 10.42
N GLU A 618 -40.93 11.13 10.53
CA GLU A 618 -40.70 12.29 9.68
C GLU A 618 -39.45 13.12 10.05
N THR A 619 -38.90 12.92 11.25
CA THR A 619 -37.66 13.61 11.64
C THR A 619 -36.54 13.15 10.73
N LYS A 620 -35.82 14.10 10.12
CA LYS A 620 -34.68 13.82 9.26
C LYS A 620 -33.38 13.92 10.06
N TRP A 621 -32.42 13.08 9.71
CA TRP A 621 -31.04 13.27 10.15
C TRP A 621 -30.54 14.64 9.68
N PRO A 622 -30.00 15.51 10.56
CA PRO A 622 -29.53 16.83 10.16
C PRO A 622 -28.40 16.72 9.12
N SER A 623 -28.35 17.63 8.15
CA SER A 623 -27.32 17.59 7.10
C SER A 623 -26.21 18.65 7.28
N ASP A 624 -26.38 19.56 8.24
CA ASP A 624 -25.56 20.75 8.47
C ASP A 624 -24.86 20.73 9.84
N PHE A 625 -24.10 19.66 10.12
CA PHE A 625 -23.27 19.58 11.33
C PHE A 625 -21.78 19.42 11.04
N ASP A 626 -20.97 19.91 11.96
CA ASP A 626 -19.51 19.81 12.02
C ASP A 626 -19.06 19.37 13.43
N SER A 627 -17.74 19.39 13.66
CA SER A 627 -17.16 19.01 14.95
C SER A 627 -17.55 19.93 16.10
N HIS A 628 -18.09 21.13 15.87
CA HIS A 628 -18.42 22.11 16.92
C HIS A 628 -19.91 22.13 17.27
N ASN A 629 -20.80 21.78 16.33
CA ASN A 629 -22.24 21.87 16.56
C ASN A 629 -22.96 20.51 16.67
N PHE A 630 -22.26 19.38 16.53
CA PHE A 630 -22.88 18.04 16.53
C PHE A 630 -23.82 17.80 17.72
N PHE A 631 -23.34 17.89 18.96
CA PHE A 631 -24.18 17.64 20.15
C PHE A 631 -25.32 18.65 20.29
N LYS A 632 -25.10 19.90 19.87
CA LYS A 632 -26.14 20.93 19.84
C LYS A 632 -27.27 20.52 18.88
N LYS A 633 -26.94 20.13 17.66
CA LYS A 633 -27.92 19.64 16.67
C LYS A 633 -28.65 18.39 17.15
N MET A 634 -27.95 17.46 17.81
CA MET A 634 -28.60 16.29 18.43
C MET A 634 -29.57 16.70 19.56
N SER A 635 -29.33 17.83 20.24
CA SER A 635 -30.23 18.33 21.29
C SER A 635 -31.54 18.91 20.75
N GLU A 636 -31.61 19.21 19.46
CA GLU A 636 -32.82 19.70 18.77
C GLU A 636 -33.78 18.55 18.40
N ILE A 637 -33.28 17.29 18.37
CA ILE A 637 -34.07 16.11 18.05
C ILE A 637 -34.74 15.60 19.33
N LYS A 638 -36.07 15.70 19.40
CA LYS A 638 -36.86 15.26 20.55
C LYS A 638 -36.92 13.73 20.65
N ILE A 639 -36.85 13.20 21.87
CA ILE A 639 -37.17 11.80 22.18
C ILE A 639 -38.54 11.75 22.89
N GLU A 640 -39.47 11.00 22.31
CA GLU A 640 -40.80 10.74 22.89
C GLU A 640 -41.37 9.44 22.33
N ASP A 641 -42.24 8.75 23.07
CA ASP A 641 -42.96 7.60 22.53
C ASP A 641 -44.03 8.09 21.54
N THR A 642 -43.84 7.79 20.25
CA THR A 642 -44.69 8.27 19.15
C THR A 642 -45.72 7.24 18.69
N ARG A 643 -45.95 6.16 19.45
CA ARG A 643 -46.96 5.16 19.13
C ARG A 643 -48.37 5.68 19.41
N ASP A 644 -49.28 5.53 18.45
CA ASP A 644 -50.69 5.96 18.51
C ASP A 644 -51.59 5.18 19.50
N LYS A 645 -51.04 4.48 20.51
CA LYS A 645 -51.86 3.84 21.53
C LYS A 645 -52.04 4.82 22.68
N GLU A 646 -53.27 5.28 22.90
CA GLU A 646 -53.64 5.97 24.13
C GLU A 646 -53.01 5.22 25.32
N PRO A 647 -52.13 5.88 26.10
CA PRO A 647 -51.55 5.21 27.25
C PRO A 647 -52.70 4.82 28.19
N PRO A 648 -52.74 3.57 28.70
CA PRO A 648 -53.63 3.26 29.79
C PRO A 648 -53.19 4.14 30.97
N SER A 649 -54.02 5.13 31.33
CA SER A 649 -53.86 6.12 32.39
C SER A 649 -52.96 7.34 32.13
N SER A 650 -53.41 8.47 32.68
CA SER A 650 -53.05 9.87 32.46
C SER A 650 -51.66 10.33 32.96
N ARG A 651 -50.58 9.57 32.70
CA ARG A 651 -49.21 10.01 33.04
C ARG A 651 -48.29 9.95 31.82
N LYS A 652 -47.74 11.10 31.41
CA LYS A 652 -46.60 11.15 30.47
C LYS A 652 -45.45 10.39 31.12
N LYS A 653 -45.07 9.23 30.57
CA LYS A 653 -43.94 8.44 31.06
C LYS A 653 -42.65 9.05 30.51
N ASP A 654 -42.06 9.99 31.25
CA ASP A 654 -40.77 10.57 30.88
C ASP A 654 -39.70 9.46 30.86
N LEU A 655 -39.08 9.23 29.71
CA LEU A 655 -38.04 8.22 29.52
C LEU A 655 -36.78 8.62 30.31
N TRP A 656 -36.27 7.72 31.15
CA TRP A 656 -35.03 7.96 31.92
C TRP A 656 -34.02 6.79 31.86
N LEU A 657 -34.42 5.65 31.31
CA LEU A 657 -33.56 4.48 31.15
C LEU A 657 -33.86 3.73 29.85
N PHE A 658 -32.81 3.39 29.11
CA PHE A 658 -32.89 2.49 27.96
C PHE A 658 -32.09 1.22 28.24
N SER A 659 -32.66 0.04 27.98
CA SER A 659 -32.03 -1.24 28.36
C SER A 659 -32.24 -2.33 27.31
N PHE A 660 -31.31 -3.28 27.25
CA PHE A 660 -31.43 -4.50 26.45
C PHE A 660 -31.71 -5.70 27.34
N ASN A 661 -32.60 -6.59 26.88
CA ASN A 661 -32.85 -7.93 27.44
C ASN A 661 -33.05 -7.97 28.97
N GLY A 662 -33.69 -6.96 29.55
CA GLY A 662 -34.03 -6.95 30.97
C GLY A 662 -32.83 -6.72 31.90
N ASN A 663 -31.74 -6.10 31.44
CA ASN A 663 -30.55 -5.85 32.27
C ASN A 663 -30.85 -5.13 33.59
N TYR A 664 -31.84 -4.24 33.56
CA TYR A 664 -32.28 -3.49 34.74
C TYR A 664 -32.89 -4.36 35.85
N TRP A 665 -33.22 -5.63 35.56
CA TRP A 665 -33.65 -6.63 36.54
C TRP A 665 -32.52 -7.56 37.01
N ALA A 666 -31.38 -7.57 36.33
CA ALA A 666 -30.40 -8.66 36.44
C ALA A 666 -29.41 -8.52 37.61
N ASP A 667 -29.23 -7.34 38.21
CA ASP A 667 -28.20 -7.14 39.25
C ASP A 667 -28.75 -6.57 40.58
N LYS A 668 -28.78 -7.43 41.62
CA LYS A 668 -29.11 -7.04 43.01
C LYS A 668 -28.10 -6.06 43.62
N LYS A 669 -26.94 -5.83 42.96
CA LYS A 669 -25.90 -4.89 43.40
C LYS A 669 -26.05 -3.47 42.80
N GLY A 670 -27.06 -3.23 41.97
CA GLY A 670 -27.36 -1.91 41.40
C GLY A 670 -26.53 -1.50 40.18
N ARG A 671 -25.74 -2.42 39.61
CA ARG A 671 -24.92 -2.16 38.42
C ARG A 671 -25.76 -2.37 37.16
N LEU A 672 -25.77 -1.39 36.24
CA LEU A 672 -26.46 -1.46 34.95
C LEU A 672 -25.46 -1.46 33.78
N PRO A 673 -24.69 -2.55 33.56
CA PRO A 673 -23.53 -2.51 32.67
C PRO A 673 -23.87 -2.25 31.19
N TYR A 674 -25.09 -2.48 30.74
CA TYR A 674 -25.49 -2.22 29.35
C TYR A 674 -26.89 -1.61 29.27
N SER A 675 -27.24 -0.78 30.27
CA SER A 675 -28.38 0.12 30.22
C SER A 675 -27.90 1.57 30.16
N PHE A 676 -28.53 2.39 29.33
CA PHE A 676 -28.19 3.81 29.18
C PHE A 676 -28.97 4.61 30.20
N PHE A 677 -28.23 5.25 31.10
CA PHE A 677 -28.71 6.03 32.21
C PHE A 677 -27.89 7.31 32.29
N LEU A 678 -28.54 8.47 32.38
CA LEU A 678 -27.87 9.75 32.53
C LEU A 678 -27.99 10.23 33.98
N HIS A 679 -26.87 10.25 34.72
CA HIS A 679 -26.83 10.68 36.12
C HIS A 679 -26.98 12.21 36.25
N GLU A 680 -27.48 12.70 37.38
CA GLU A 680 -27.66 14.14 37.61
C GLU A 680 -26.38 14.98 37.58
N ASN A 681 -25.22 14.36 37.76
CA ASN A 681 -23.91 15.02 37.60
C ASN A 681 -23.70 15.58 36.19
N PHE A 682 -24.45 15.10 35.20
CA PHE A 682 -24.42 15.61 33.84
C PHE A 682 -25.28 16.87 33.63
N LYS A 683 -26.03 17.37 34.63
CA LYS A 683 -26.91 18.56 34.51
C LYS A 683 -26.18 19.78 33.93
N ASN A 684 -24.95 20.03 34.38
CA ASN A 684 -24.17 21.18 33.90
C ASN A 684 -23.71 21.00 32.45
N LEU A 685 -23.19 19.81 32.10
CA LEU A 685 -22.76 19.50 30.74
C LEU A 685 -23.93 19.54 29.75
N ARG A 686 -25.08 19.00 30.16
CA ARG A 686 -26.34 19.05 29.41
C ARG A 686 -26.77 20.48 29.10
N ASN A 687 -26.70 21.38 30.07
CA ASN A 687 -27.03 22.79 29.86
C ASN A 687 -26.00 23.47 28.95
N PHE A 688 -24.73 23.10 29.07
CA PHE A 688 -23.65 23.66 28.25
C PHE A 688 -23.77 23.30 26.76
N ILE A 689 -24.23 22.08 26.43
CA ILE A 689 -24.49 21.64 25.03
C ILE A 689 -25.44 22.59 24.28
N LYS A 690 -26.34 23.27 24.99
CA LYS A 690 -27.33 24.17 24.39
C LYS A 690 -26.78 25.58 24.13
N THR A 691 -25.54 25.88 24.52
CA THR A 691 -24.93 27.20 24.34
C THR A 691 -24.27 27.33 22.95
N ASP A 692 -24.08 28.57 22.47
CA ASP A 692 -23.40 28.88 21.20
C ASP A 692 -21.86 28.98 21.33
N ASP A 693 -21.29 28.32 22.34
CA ASP A 693 -19.86 28.38 22.61
C ASP A 693 -19.06 27.60 21.56
N LYS A 694 -18.43 28.33 20.63
CA LYS A 694 -17.59 27.77 19.56
C LYS A 694 -16.27 27.19 20.05
N SER A 695 -15.91 27.35 21.33
CA SER A 695 -14.68 26.77 21.88
C SER A 695 -14.81 25.28 22.22
N ALA A 696 -16.04 24.76 22.30
CA ALA A 696 -16.32 23.35 22.60
C ALA A 696 -16.61 22.57 21.31
N ASN A 697 -15.79 21.55 21.04
CA ASN A 697 -16.00 20.60 19.94
C ASN A 697 -16.45 19.22 20.47
N VAL A 698 -16.72 18.28 19.57
CA VAL A 698 -17.07 16.89 19.88
C VAL A 698 -16.07 16.27 20.85
N ASP A 699 -14.76 16.47 20.62
CA ASP A 699 -13.72 15.91 21.48
C ASP A 699 -13.85 16.43 22.93
N TYR A 700 -14.10 17.72 23.08
CA TYR A 700 -14.36 18.34 24.38
C TYR A 700 -15.55 17.68 25.08
N PHE A 701 -16.69 17.56 24.41
CA PHE A 701 -17.89 16.96 25.00
C PHE A 701 -17.68 15.50 25.38
N ILE A 702 -17.05 14.70 24.51
CA ILE A 702 -16.74 13.30 24.79
C ILE A 702 -15.82 13.17 26.02
N GLU A 703 -14.78 14.01 26.13
CA GLU A 703 -13.88 13.97 27.28
C GLU A 703 -14.59 14.39 28.57
N GLN A 704 -15.44 15.42 28.53
CA GLN A 704 -16.26 15.78 29.68
C GLN A 704 -17.24 14.66 30.08
N ILE A 705 -17.80 13.93 29.09
CA ILE A 705 -18.67 12.79 29.37
C ILE A 705 -17.87 11.71 30.09
N ARG A 706 -16.70 11.36 29.57
CA ARG A 706 -15.80 10.34 30.14
C ARG A 706 -15.37 10.68 31.57
N GLU A 707 -14.90 11.90 31.79
CA GLU A 707 -14.42 12.35 33.10
C GLU A 707 -15.55 12.46 34.14
N THR A 708 -16.77 12.79 33.71
CA THR A 708 -17.95 12.78 34.58
C THR A 708 -18.39 11.35 34.89
N ALA A 709 -18.42 10.47 33.88
CA ALA A 709 -18.81 9.06 34.03
C ALA A 709 -17.94 8.31 35.04
N ARG A 710 -16.61 8.50 35.00
CA ARG A 710 -15.65 7.87 35.91
C ARG A 710 -15.84 8.23 37.38
N LYS A 711 -16.50 9.34 37.68
CA LYS A 711 -16.72 9.83 39.05
C LYS A 711 -18.02 9.31 39.66
N ILE A 712 -18.88 8.65 38.88
CA ILE A 712 -20.18 8.15 39.34
C ILE A 712 -19.97 6.76 39.98
N PRO A 713 -20.39 6.54 41.24
CA PRO A 713 -20.25 5.23 41.87
C PRO A 713 -21.12 4.15 41.20
N GLU A 714 -20.63 2.90 41.19
CA GLU A 714 -21.26 1.79 40.45
C GLU A 714 -22.70 1.44 40.89
N ASN A 715 -23.13 1.87 42.08
CA ASN A 715 -24.42 1.53 42.71
C ASN A 715 -25.47 2.67 42.65
N GLU A 716 -25.21 3.74 41.90
CA GLU A 716 -26.05 4.94 41.87
C GLU A 716 -27.03 5.02 40.68
N ALA A 717 -27.21 3.94 39.93
CA ALA A 717 -28.16 3.88 38.83
C ALA A 717 -29.62 3.77 39.32
N LYS A 718 -30.16 4.88 39.85
CA LYS A 718 -31.53 4.99 40.41
C LYS A 718 -32.29 6.16 39.77
N GLN A 719 -33.61 6.01 39.65
CA GLN A 719 -34.48 7.04 39.05
C GLN A 719 -34.34 8.42 39.70
N GLU A 720 -34.20 8.48 41.03
CA GLU A 720 -34.04 9.74 41.80
C GLU A 720 -32.79 10.54 41.42
N LYS A 721 -31.75 9.84 40.96
CA LYS A 721 -30.48 10.42 40.51
C LYS A 721 -30.40 10.59 38.98
N SER A 722 -31.51 10.31 38.28
CA SER A 722 -31.57 10.31 36.81
C SER A 722 -31.92 11.69 36.23
N ILE A 723 -31.37 11.96 35.06
CA ILE A 723 -31.86 12.99 34.14
C ILE A 723 -32.69 12.29 33.07
N LYS A 724 -33.89 12.82 32.84
CA LYS A 724 -34.81 12.36 31.79
C LYS A 724 -34.22 12.64 30.40
N PHE A 725 -34.46 11.74 29.45
CA PHE A 725 -34.09 11.93 28.05
C PHE A 725 -35.13 12.83 27.38
N GLU A 726 -34.85 14.13 27.25
CA GLU A 726 -35.72 15.05 26.51
C GLU A 726 -35.40 15.05 25.00
N ASN A 727 -34.12 14.80 24.67
CA ASN A 727 -33.61 14.89 23.31
C ASN A 727 -32.54 13.82 23.02
N PHE A 728 -32.14 13.73 21.76
CA PHE A 728 -31.19 12.72 21.30
C PHE A 728 -29.77 12.93 21.84
N ALA A 729 -29.36 14.16 22.15
CA ALA A 729 -28.08 14.40 22.83
C ALA A 729 -28.05 13.79 24.24
N ASP A 730 -29.16 13.85 25.00
CA ASP A 730 -29.27 13.21 26.31
C ASP A 730 -29.05 11.69 26.21
N PHE A 731 -29.65 11.05 25.21
CA PHE A 731 -29.47 9.62 24.94
C PHE A 731 -28.04 9.27 24.55
N LEU A 732 -27.41 10.05 23.66
CA LEU A 732 -26.01 9.82 23.27
C LEU A 732 -25.04 10.02 24.44
N MET A 733 -25.28 11.02 25.29
CA MET A 733 -24.52 11.19 26.53
C MET A 733 -24.66 9.96 27.44
N ALA A 734 -25.87 9.45 27.61
CA ALA A 734 -26.12 8.25 28.41
C ALA A 734 -25.42 7.02 27.83
N PHE A 735 -25.45 6.83 26.51
CA PHE A 735 -24.73 5.76 25.82
C PHE A 735 -23.22 5.82 26.08
N TYR A 736 -22.57 6.97 25.84
CA TYR A 736 -21.13 7.12 26.07
C TYR A 736 -20.78 7.02 27.57
N ALA A 737 -21.60 7.57 28.46
CA ALA A 737 -21.41 7.45 29.91
C ALA A 737 -21.47 5.98 30.37
N THR A 738 -22.40 5.18 29.84
CA THR A 738 -22.47 3.74 30.08
C THR A 738 -21.22 3.03 29.54
N VAL A 739 -20.74 3.39 28.36
CA VAL A 739 -19.52 2.77 27.80
C VAL A 739 -18.30 3.09 28.68
N TYR A 740 -18.09 4.35 29.06
CA TYR A 740 -16.96 4.79 29.87
C TYR A 740 -17.03 4.35 31.35
N SER A 741 -18.19 3.94 31.85
CA SER A 741 -18.31 3.36 33.19
C SER A 741 -18.02 1.86 33.22
N ASN A 742 -17.95 1.20 32.06
CA ASN A 742 -17.72 -0.25 31.94
C ASN A 742 -16.30 -0.62 31.51
N ASP A 743 -15.28 0.12 31.99
CA ASP A 743 -13.83 -0.04 31.70
C ASP A 743 -13.22 -1.42 32.10
N LYS A 744 -14.04 -2.46 32.33
CA LYS A 744 -13.67 -3.83 32.71
C LYS A 744 -13.15 -4.69 31.54
N GLY A 745 -12.03 -4.31 30.96
CA GLY A 745 -11.13 -5.22 30.23
C GLY A 745 -11.75 -6.07 29.09
N LEU A 746 -12.92 -5.72 28.56
CA LEU A 746 -13.51 -6.40 27.40
C LEU A 746 -12.90 -5.80 26.14
N LEU A 747 -11.97 -6.51 25.51
CA LEU A 747 -11.33 -6.02 24.29
C LEU A 747 -12.39 -5.63 23.25
N ALA A 748 -12.48 -4.32 22.97
CA ALA A 748 -13.35 -3.74 21.96
C ALA A 748 -13.06 -4.36 20.58
N ASN A 749 -11.75 -4.57 20.34
CA ASN A 749 -11.18 -5.10 19.12
C ASN A 749 -10.36 -6.33 19.43
N SER A 750 -10.41 -7.34 18.55
CA SER A 750 -9.49 -8.48 18.62
C SER A 750 -8.02 -8.01 18.57
N LEU A 751 -7.11 -8.87 19.00
CA LEU A 751 -5.67 -8.66 18.88
C LEU A 751 -5.26 -8.50 17.41
N GLY A 752 -5.92 -9.21 16.50
CA GLY A 752 -5.76 -9.11 15.06
C GLY A 752 -5.75 -10.49 14.41
N GLU A 753 -5.47 -10.52 13.12
CA GLU A 753 -5.23 -11.76 12.39
C GLU A 753 -3.92 -12.40 12.89
N ASN A 754 -3.87 -13.74 12.94
CA ASN A 754 -2.72 -14.51 13.44
C ASN A 754 -2.47 -14.42 14.95
N PHE A 755 -3.51 -14.17 15.76
CA PHE A 755 -3.45 -14.38 17.20
C PHE A 755 -4.37 -15.54 17.61
N GLY A 756 -3.96 -16.29 18.62
CA GLY A 756 -4.68 -17.46 19.11
C GLY A 756 -4.42 -17.72 20.59
N TYR A 757 -4.98 -18.82 21.09
CA TYR A 757 -4.72 -19.29 22.45
C TYR A 757 -4.62 -20.81 22.48
N GLN A 758 -3.88 -21.32 23.47
CA GLN A 758 -3.75 -22.75 23.76
C GLN A 758 -3.88 -22.99 25.26
N ILE A 759 -4.55 -24.08 25.61
CA ILE A 759 -4.61 -24.56 26.99
C ILE A 759 -3.34 -25.37 27.32
N LYS A 760 -2.72 -25.07 28.46
CA LYS A 760 -1.63 -25.87 29.04
C LYS A 760 -2.17 -26.57 30.28
N PHE A 761 -1.89 -27.86 30.39
CA PHE A 761 -2.22 -28.68 31.57
C PHE A 761 -0.95 -29.06 32.31
N ASN A 762 -1.01 -29.07 33.64
CA ASN A 762 0.02 -29.62 34.52
C ASN A 762 -0.66 -30.48 35.59
N GLU A 763 0.08 -31.42 36.18
CA GLU A 763 -0.38 -32.10 37.38
C GLU A 763 -0.34 -31.13 38.57
N LYS A 764 -1.41 -31.13 39.39
CA LYS A 764 -1.43 -30.40 40.66
C LYS A 764 -0.76 -31.24 41.74
N ILE A 765 0.48 -30.89 42.09
CA ILE A 765 1.20 -31.54 43.19
C ILE A 765 0.85 -30.83 44.50
N GLU A 766 0.02 -31.43 45.34
CA GLU A 766 -0.23 -30.92 46.69
C GLU A 766 0.98 -31.23 47.60
N PRO A 767 1.48 -30.26 48.39
CA PRO A 767 2.56 -30.52 49.33
C PRO A 767 2.09 -31.54 50.37
N LYS A 768 2.77 -32.70 50.41
CA LYS A 768 2.52 -33.74 51.43
C LYS A 768 2.89 -33.20 52.81
N ASN A 769 1.90 -32.76 53.58
CA ASN A 769 2.05 -32.73 55.03
C ASN A 769 2.07 -34.19 55.50
N VAL A 770 3.23 -34.63 55.99
CA VAL A 770 3.41 -35.96 56.57
C VAL A 770 2.62 -36.01 57.88
N GLN A 771 1.37 -36.47 57.80
CA GLN A 771 0.74 -37.18 58.91
C GLN A 771 0.32 -38.56 58.41
N VAL A 772 0.96 -39.56 59.02
CA VAL A 772 0.70 -40.98 58.80
C VAL A 772 -0.64 -41.30 59.44
N SER A 773 -1.68 -41.42 58.63
CA SER A 773 -2.90 -42.15 58.99
C SER A 773 -3.42 -42.89 57.77
N THR A 774 -3.43 -44.22 57.88
CA THR A 774 -4.21 -45.22 57.13
C THR A 774 -4.79 -44.76 55.79
N ILE A 775 -4.00 -45.00 54.72
CA ILE A 775 -4.41 -44.83 53.33
C ILE A 775 -5.52 -45.84 53.04
N SER A 776 -6.73 -45.36 52.87
CA SER A 776 -7.81 -46.10 52.21
C SER A 776 -7.57 -46.08 50.69
N ASP A 777 -7.79 -47.22 50.03
CA ASP A 777 -7.62 -47.46 48.57
C ASP A 777 -8.36 -46.47 47.64
N THR A 778 -9.15 -45.55 48.20
CA THR A 778 -9.93 -44.53 47.50
C THR A 778 -9.12 -43.33 46.97
N GLN A 779 -7.89 -43.08 47.43
CA GLN A 779 -7.09 -41.95 46.92
C GLN A 779 -6.42 -42.21 45.55
N ASN A 780 -6.33 -43.46 45.09
CA ASN A 780 -5.66 -43.80 43.83
C ASN A 780 -6.54 -43.66 42.57
N LYS A 781 -7.84 -43.34 42.70
CA LYS A 781 -8.79 -43.30 41.58
C LYS A 781 -9.03 -41.91 40.97
N LYS A 782 -8.27 -40.89 41.37
CA LYS A 782 -8.44 -39.51 40.89
C LYS A 782 -7.11 -38.82 40.60
N ILE A 783 -7.10 -37.94 39.60
CA ILE A 783 -6.00 -37.01 39.30
C ILE A 783 -6.51 -35.59 39.39
N LYS A 784 -5.75 -34.71 40.04
CA LYS A 784 -5.97 -33.26 40.02
C LYS A 784 -5.06 -32.61 38.98
N LEU A 785 -5.67 -31.92 38.03
CA LEU A 785 -5.00 -31.17 36.98
C LEU A 785 -5.13 -29.67 37.25
N GLU A 786 -4.04 -28.94 37.07
CA GLU A 786 -4.06 -27.49 36.90
C GLU A 786 -4.04 -27.17 35.40
N TYR A 787 -4.82 -26.19 34.98
CA TYR A 787 -4.80 -25.70 33.61
C TYR A 787 -4.79 -24.19 33.52
N LEU A 788 -4.17 -23.66 32.47
CA LEU A 788 -4.15 -22.23 32.15
C LEU A 788 -4.17 -22.04 30.64
N TYR A 789 -4.55 -20.85 30.19
CA TYR A 789 -4.46 -20.49 28.78
C TYR A 789 -3.25 -19.61 28.53
N LYS A 790 -2.53 -19.92 27.46
CA LYS A 790 -1.51 -19.07 26.85
C LYS A 790 -2.13 -18.38 25.65
N ILE A 791 -1.94 -17.07 25.52
CA ILE A 791 -2.43 -16.25 24.40
C ILE A 791 -1.23 -15.64 23.70
N GLY A 792 -1.25 -15.55 22.37
CA GLY A 792 -0.15 -14.98 21.60
C GLY A 792 -0.29 -15.16 20.09
N PRO A 793 0.72 -14.76 19.32
CA PRO A 793 0.73 -14.93 17.86
C PRO A 793 0.79 -16.41 17.49
N VAL A 794 0.14 -16.79 16.39
CA VAL A 794 0.08 -18.16 15.87
C VAL A 794 0.65 -18.28 14.46
N ASP A 795 1.15 -19.46 14.13
CA ASP A 795 1.57 -19.83 12.77
C ASP A 795 0.37 -20.19 11.88
N GLN A 796 0.64 -20.55 10.62
CA GLN A 796 -0.38 -20.98 9.65
C GLN A 796 -1.17 -22.23 10.10
N ASN A 797 -0.65 -22.99 11.06
CA ASN A 797 -1.26 -24.19 11.62
C ASN A 797 -1.99 -23.92 12.95
N ASN A 798 -2.15 -22.65 13.37
CA ASN A 798 -2.71 -22.22 14.65
C ASN A 798 -1.88 -22.64 15.89
N ASN A 799 -0.59 -22.92 15.73
CA ASN A 799 0.31 -23.16 16.85
C ASN A 799 0.85 -21.84 17.38
N LEU A 800 0.89 -21.67 18.71
CA LEU A 800 1.47 -20.47 19.33
C LEU A 800 2.97 -20.37 19.02
N ILE A 801 3.38 -19.26 18.41
CA ILE A 801 4.77 -18.90 18.12
C ILE A 801 5.46 -18.39 19.39
N SER A 802 4.78 -17.53 20.14
CA SER A 802 5.24 -16.98 21.41
C SER A 802 4.07 -16.75 22.36
N THR A 803 4.36 -16.67 23.66
CA THR A 803 3.34 -16.37 24.68
C THR A 803 3.39 -14.88 24.99
N LEU A 804 2.29 -14.17 24.67
CA LEU A 804 2.08 -12.78 25.04
C LEU A 804 1.45 -12.65 26.43
N PHE A 805 0.52 -13.54 26.79
CA PHE A 805 -0.15 -13.50 28.09
C PHE A 805 -0.50 -14.91 28.58
N LYS A 806 -0.58 -15.08 29.91
CA LYS A 806 -1.03 -16.30 30.58
C LYS A 806 -2.17 -15.96 31.53
N THR A 807 -3.25 -16.71 31.49
CA THR A 807 -4.37 -16.53 32.41
C THR A 807 -4.04 -17.03 33.82
N ASN A 808 -4.93 -16.75 34.77
CA ASN A 808 -4.95 -17.46 36.05
C ASN A 808 -5.09 -18.97 35.82
N LYS A 809 -4.75 -19.76 36.83
CA LYS A 809 -4.90 -21.22 36.79
C LYS A 809 -6.31 -21.64 37.21
N GLY A 810 -6.89 -22.58 36.48
CA GLY A 810 -8.06 -23.35 36.90
C GLY A 810 -7.65 -24.74 37.37
N GLU A 811 -8.56 -25.38 38.10
CA GLU A 811 -8.36 -26.73 38.62
C GLU A 811 -9.44 -27.66 38.09
N LEU A 812 -9.05 -28.90 37.82
CA LEU A 812 -9.93 -29.95 37.31
C LEU A 812 -9.58 -31.27 38.01
N GLU A 813 -10.55 -31.89 38.66
CA GLU A 813 -10.40 -33.24 39.20
C GLU A 813 -11.07 -34.23 38.25
N ILE A 814 -10.33 -35.27 37.83
CA ILE A 814 -10.84 -36.34 36.96
C ILE A 814 -10.67 -37.69 37.62
N GLU A 815 -11.60 -38.61 37.33
CA GLU A 815 -11.50 -40.00 37.78
C GLU A 815 -10.67 -40.84 36.79
N VAL A 816 -9.89 -41.78 37.30
CA VAL A 816 -9.04 -42.67 36.49
C VAL A 816 -9.31 -44.13 36.81
N ASP A 817 -8.99 -44.99 35.85
CA ASP A 817 -9.14 -46.44 35.96
C ASP A 817 -7.93 -47.11 35.32
N ASP A 818 -7.06 -47.69 36.15
CA ASP A 818 -5.83 -48.35 35.70
C ASP A 818 -6.09 -49.65 34.93
N SER A 819 -7.34 -50.16 34.93
CA SER A 819 -7.75 -51.30 34.12
C SER A 819 -8.23 -50.91 32.71
N ALA A 820 -8.33 -49.61 32.41
CA ALA A 820 -8.83 -49.13 31.14
C ALA A 820 -7.84 -49.31 29.97
N GLN A 821 -8.39 -49.50 28.77
CA GLN A 821 -7.62 -49.53 27.53
C GLN A 821 -7.09 -48.14 27.15
N LYS A 822 -5.98 -48.10 26.41
CA LYS A 822 -5.38 -46.86 25.91
C LYS A 822 -6.33 -46.10 24.98
N TYR A 823 -6.23 -44.77 25.00
CA TYR A 823 -6.96 -43.89 24.10
C TYR A 823 -6.53 -44.13 22.65
N ASP A 824 -7.51 -44.49 21.83
CA ASP A 824 -7.32 -44.78 20.42
C ASP A 824 -7.81 -43.62 19.54
N ASP A 825 -6.87 -42.82 19.02
CA ASP A 825 -7.15 -41.63 18.21
C ASP A 825 -7.99 -41.94 16.97
N GLU A 826 -7.68 -43.01 16.25
CA GLU A 826 -8.36 -43.38 15.00
C GLU A 826 -9.77 -43.92 15.28
N LEU A 827 -9.95 -44.68 16.38
CA LEU A 827 -11.28 -45.13 16.76
C LEU A 827 -12.17 -43.95 17.15
N GLU A 828 -11.66 -42.99 17.91
CA GLU A 828 -12.43 -41.82 18.32
C GLU A 828 -12.74 -40.87 17.15
N ASP A 829 -11.83 -40.72 16.17
CA ASP A 829 -12.13 -39.98 14.94
C ASP A 829 -13.27 -40.63 14.13
N LEU A 830 -13.31 -41.96 14.07
CA LEU A 830 -14.42 -42.69 13.45
C LEU A 830 -15.73 -42.51 14.22
N ASN A 831 -15.69 -42.50 15.55
CA ASN A 831 -16.85 -42.26 16.41
C ASN A 831 -17.40 -40.84 16.26
N ASP A 832 -16.51 -39.84 16.22
CA ASP A 832 -16.88 -38.44 16.04
C ASP A 832 -17.56 -38.22 14.69
N LEU A 833 -16.99 -38.79 13.62
CA LEU A 833 -17.60 -38.79 12.29
C LEU A 833 -18.98 -39.46 12.30
N ALA A 834 -19.12 -40.63 12.94
CA ALA A 834 -20.38 -41.35 12.99
C ALA A 834 -21.50 -40.55 13.68
N GLN A 835 -21.18 -39.80 14.75
CA GLN A 835 -22.14 -38.99 15.50
C GLN A 835 -22.53 -37.69 14.79
N HIS A 836 -21.61 -37.09 14.03
CA HIS A 836 -21.85 -35.83 13.33
C HIS A 836 -22.39 -35.99 11.90
N LEU A 837 -22.51 -37.23 11.41
CA LEU A 837 -23.15 -37.48 10.13
C LEU A 837 -24.64 -37.12 10.21
N PRO A 838 -25.15 -36.28 9.29
CA PRO A 838 -26.55 -35.81 9.28
C PRO A 838 -27.59 -36.88 8.91
N ALA A 839 -27.33 -38.17 9.18
CA ALA A 839 -28.11 -39.29 8.69
C ALA A 839 -29.58 -39.30 9.14
N THR A 840 -29.91 -38.66 10.28
CA THR A 840 -31.30 -38.44 10.73
C THR A 840 -32.08 -37.43 9.88
N ASN A 841 -31.40 -36.60 9.08
CA ASN A 841 -32.00 -35.59 8.22
C ASN A 841 -32.32 -36.10 6.80
N PHE A 842 -31.93 -37.33 6.46
CA PHE A 842 -32.24 -37.97 5.16
C PHE A 842 -33.18 -39.17 5.32
N PRO A 843 -34.45 -38.96 5.70
CA PRO A 843 -35.42 -40.06 5.74
C PRO A 843 -35.62 -40.64 4.33
N VAL A 844 -35.49 -41.96 4.22
CA VAL A 844 -35.75 -42.70 2.98
C VAL A 844 -37.21 -43.15 2.99
N TYR A 845 -37.96 -42.81 1.94
CA TYR A 845 -39.39 -43.11 1.83
C TYR A 845 -39.64 -44.19 0.78
N PHE A 846 -40.39 -45.23 1.13
CA PHE A 846 -40.75 -46.33 0.24
C PHE A 846 -42.25 -46.62 0.23
N LYS A 847 -42.80 -46.96 -0.93
CA LYS A 847 -44.06 -47.70 -1.03
C LYS A 847 -43.94 -49.02 -0.29
N LYS A 848 -45.09 -49.57 0.16
CA LYS A 848 -45.14 -50.84 0.92
C LYS A 848 -44.32 -51.97 0.27
N GLU A 849 -44.48 -52.18 -1.03
CA GLU A 849 -43.76 -53.22 -1.78
C GLU A 849 -42.23 -53.02 -1.75
N ASP A 850 -41.78 -51.79 -1.97
CA ASP A 850 -40.36 -51.43 -1.95
C ASP A 850 -39.80 -51.46 -0.52
N TYR A 851 -40.61 -51.08 0.46
CA TYR A 851 -40.28 -51.13 1.88
C TYR A 851 -40.04 -52.57 2.35
N ASP A 852 -40.94 -53.48 1.97
CA ASP A 852 -40.84 -54.91 2.28
C ASP A 852 -39.67 -55.55 1.55
N LYS A 853 -39.46 -55.21 0.27
CA LYS A 853 -38.32 -55.67 -0.54
C LYS A 853 -36.99 -55.17 0.00
N PHE A 854 -36.90 -53.90 0.39
CA PHE A 854 -35.72 -53.33 1.02
C PHE A 854 -35.45 -53.99 2.38
N SER A 855 -36.49 -54.13 3.21
CA SER A 855 -36.39 -54.79 4.51
C SER A 855 -35.85 -56.20 4.38
N LYS A 856 -36.38 -56.99 3.43
CA LYS A 856 -35.92 -58.35 3.16
C LYS A 856 -34.47 -58.39 2.70
N LYS A 857 -34.06 -57.50 1.78
CA LYS A 857 -32.67 -57.40 1.31
C LYS A 857 -31.69 -57.08 2.44
N VAL A 858 -32.04 -56.15 3.33
CA VAL A 858 -31.20 -55.83 4.49
C VAL A 858 -31.11 -57.03 5.43
N GLN A 859 -32.22 -57.70 5.71
CA GLN A 859 -32.24 -58.89 6.56
C GLN A 859 -31.40 -60.05 5.97
N GLU A 860 -31.48 -60.29 4.66
CA GLU A 860 -30.66 -61.30 3.97
C GLU A 860 -29.17 -60.95 3.99
N GLU A 861 -28.81 -59.66 3.86
CA GLU A 861 -27.42 -59.22 3.86
C GLU A 861 -26.79 -59.30 5.25
N VAL A 862 -27.54 -58.95 6.30
CA VAL A 862 -27.09 -59.04 7.70
C VAL A 862 -26.74 -60.48 8.08
N LYS A 863 -27.46 -61.48 7.54
CA LYS A 863 -27.21 -62.91 7.83
C LYS A 863 -25.93 -63.49 7.19
N LYS A 864 -25.24 -62.73 6.32
CA LYS A 864 -24.00 -63.21 5.68
C LYS A 864 -22.80 -63.11 6.63
N ASP A 865 -21.80 -63.96 6.40
CA ASP A 865 -20.51 -63.93 7.10
C ASP A 865 -19.70 -62.67 6.78
N SER A 866 -19.94 -62.06 5.62
CA SER A 866 -19.31 -60.79 5.20
C SER A 866 -20.35 -59.87 4.54
N PRO A 867 -21.17 -59.17 5.34
CA PRO A 867 -22.21 -58.28 4.84
C PRO A 867 -21.63 -57.10 4.05
N ASN A 868 -22.15 -56.84 2.85
CA ASN A 868 -21.79 -55.66 2.05
C ASN A 868 -23.02 -54.76 1.87
N ILE A 869 -23.24 -53.89 2.86
CA ILE A 869 -24.35 -52.95 2.86
C ILE A 869 -24.22 -51.88 1.76
N GLU A 870 -23.01 -51.57 1.28
CA GLU A 870 -22.78 -50.55 0.25
C GLU A 870 -23.53 -50.87 -1.05
N LYS A 871 -23.65 -52.16 -1.42
CA LYS A 871 -24.43 -52.59 -2.60
C LYS A 871 -25.92 -52.29 -2.49
N ILE A 872 -26.44 -52.24 -1.27
CA ILE A 872 -27.83 -51.91 -0.96
C ILE A 872 -27.98 -50.38 -0.91
N LEU A 873 -26.99 -49.68 -0.38
CA LEU A 873 -27.05 -48.24 -0.16
C LEU A 873 -26.76 -47.40 -1.41
N LYS A 874 -26.10 -47.97 -2.42
CA LYS A 874 -25.61 -47.26 -3.62
C LYS A 874 -26.65 -46.42 -4.38
N ASN A 875 -27.93 -46.69 -4.18
CA ASN A 875 -29.03 -45.99 -4.85
C ASN A 875 -29.67 -44.90 -3.97
N PHE A 876 -29.10 -44.57 -2.80
CA PHE A 876 -29.63 -43.52 -1.91
C PHE A 876 -28.81 -42.25 -1.99
N THR A 877 -29.51 -41.11 -1.91
CA THR A 877 -28.90 -39.77 -1.85
C THR A 877 -27.93 -39.61 -0.69
N PHE A 878 -28.21 -40.25 0.46
CA PHE A 878 -27.28 -40.27 1.60
C PHE A 878 -25.94 -40.93 1.24
N TRP A 879 -25.94 -42.01 0.44
CA TRP A 879 -24.72 -42.70 0.05
C TRP A 879 -23.86 -41.86 -0.90
N GLU A 880 -24.48 -41.21 -1.89
CA GLU A 880 -23.79 -40.28 -2.79
C GLU A 880 -23.20 -39.09 -2.02
N PHE A 881 -23.97 -38.50 -1.10
CA PHE A 881 -23.47 -37.46 -0.19
C PHE A 881 -22.26 -37.97 0.64
N PHE A 882 -22.37 -39.15 1.24
CA PHE A 882 -21.32 -39.73 2.06
C PHE A 882 -20.04 -39.98 1.26
N LYS A 883 -20.15 -40.58 0.08
CA LYS A 883 -19.02 -40.87 -0.81
C LYS A 883 -18.33 -39.60 -1.31
N LEU A 884 -19.10 -38.55 -1.61
CA LEU A 884 -18.58 -37.28 -2.12
C LEU A 884 -17.85 -36.47 -1.04
N ASN A 885 -18.39 -36.43 0.18
CA ASN A 885 -17.83 -35.64 1.28
C ASN A 885 -16.80 -36.41 2.13
N TYR A 886 -16.84 -37.74 2.13
CA TYR A 886 -15.99 -38.60 2.96
C TYR A 886 -15.34 -39.75 2.15
N PRO A 887 -14.59 -39.45 1.07
CA PRO A 887 -14.10 -40.47 0.12
C PRO A 887 -13.16 -41.51 0.74
N ASN A 888 -12.50 -41.17 1.84
CA ASN A 888 -11.56 -42.05 2.56
C ASN A 888 -12.23 -43.01 3.56
N TYR A 889 -13.54 -42.89 3.75
CA TYR A 889 -14.30 -43.65 4.74
C TYR A 889 -15.34 -44.55 4.05
N GLY A 890 -15.78 -45.58 4.77
CA GLY A 890 -16.81 -46.52 4.33
C GLY A 890 -17.82 -46.80 5.45
N LEU A 891 -18.94 -47.43 5.08
CA LEU A 891 -19.99 -47.85 6.01
C LEU A 891 -20.12 -49.36 5.99
N LYS A 892 -20.24 -49.99 7.17
CA LYS A 892 -20.47 -51.42 7.26
C LYS A 892 -21.38 -51.80 8.41
N ILE A 893 -21.95 -53.00 8.33
CA ILE A 893 -22.73 -53.59 9.42
C ILE A 893 -21.78 -54.00 10.54
N VAL A 894 -22.14 -53.65 11.78
CA VAL A 894 -21.45 -54.08 12.99
C VAL A 894 -22.42 -54.93 13.80
N LYS A 895 -22.08 -56.22 13.97
CA LYS A 895 -22.83 -57.16 14.81
C LYS A 895 -22.25 -57.07 16.23
N ASP A 896 -23.10 -56.86 17.23
CA ASP A 896 -22.65 -56.86 18.63
C ASP A 896 -22.37 -58.30 19.08
N VAL A 897 -21.19 -58.55 19.65
CA VAL A 897 -20.62 -59.89 19.91
C VAL A 897 -21.36 -60.66 21.03
N ASN A 898 -22.34 -60.05 21.70
CA ASN A 898 -23.04 -60.66 22.84
C ASN A 898 -24.26 -61.52 22.47
N SER A 899 -24.56 -61.76 21.19
CA SER A 899 -25.73 -62.56 20.76
C SER A 899 -25.52 -64.08 20.75
N ASN A 900 -24.34 -64.59 21.12
CA ASN A 900 -24.02 -66.03 21.02
C ASN A 900 -24.76 -66.96 22.01
N THR A 901 -25.68 -66.47 22.84
CA THR A 901 -26.53 -67.31 23.71
C THR A 901 -28.02 -67.20 23.45
N SER A 902 -28.43 -66.68 22.29
CA SER A 902 -29.84 -66.52 21.91
C SER A 902 -30.22 -67.51 20.81
N THR A 903 -31.12 -68.46 21.09
CA THR A 903 -31.76 -69.36 20.09
C THR A 903 -32.88 -68.67 19.29
N ASP A 904 -32.84 -67.34 19.18
CA ASP A 904 -33.80 -66.55 18.42
C ASP A 904 -33.23 -66.29 17.01
N ASP A 905 -33.89 -66.80 15.96
CA ASP A 905 -33.49 -66.68 14.54
C ASP A 905 -33.39 -65.21 14.03
N ASN A 906 -33.75 -64.24 14.89
CA ASN A 906 -33.69 -62.80 14.65
C ASN A 906 -32.64 -62.05 15.50
N ALA A 907 -31.83 -62.75 16.32
CA ALA A 907 -30.84 -62.12 17.21
C ALA A 907 -29.80 -61.28 16.45
N ASP A 908 -29.40 -61.70 15.25
CA ASP A 908 -28.41 -61.02 14.41
C ASP A 908 -28.92 -59.72 13.75
N ILE A 909 -30.23 -59.47 13.77
CA ILE A 909 -30.88 -58.31 13.14
C ILE A 909 -31.14 -57.19 14.17
N LYS A 910 -31.26 -57.57 15.45
CA LYS A 910 -31.41 -56.66 16.58
C LYS A 910 -30.17 -55.75 16.66
N ASP A 911 -30.37 -54.46 16.96
CA ASP A 911 -29.33 -53.42 17.00
C ASP A 911 -28.68 -53.03 15.65
N VAL A 912 -29.09 -53.66 14.53
CA VAL A 912 -28.68 -53.31 13.16
C VAL A 912 -29.84 -52.76 12.34
N PHE A 913 -31.02 -53.39 12.40
CA PHE A 913 -32.20 -52.94 11.64
C PHE A 913 -33.50 -53.11 12.43
N GLU A 914 -33.98 -52.02 13.03
CA GLU A 914 -34.97 -52.07 14.11
C GLU A 914 -36.24 -51.29 13.79
N ASN A 915 -37.38 -51.75 14.31
CA ASN A 915 -38.63 -51.00 14.27
C ASN A 915 -38.56 -49.79 15.20
N ILE A 916 -38.97 -48.62 14.72
CA ILE A 916 -39.09 -47.40 15.55
C ILE A 916 -40.55 -47.26 15.96
N SER A 917 -40.84 -47.30 17.26
CA SER A 917 -42.18 -47.05 17.79
C SER A 917 -42.66 -45.63 17.45
N SER A 918 -43.83 -45.53 16.84
CA SER A 918 -44.44 -44.29 16.36
C SER A 918 -45.85 -44.13 16.94
N ILE A 919 -46.18 -42.93 17.45
CA ILE A 919 -47.50 -42.58 18.01
C ILE A 919 -48.55 -42.40 16.89
N SER A 920 -48.12 -42.25 15.63
CA SER A 920 -48.96 -41.88 14.48
C SER A 920 -49.34 -43.04 13.54
N GLY A 921 -49.10 -44.31 13.91
CA GLY A 921 -49.43 -45.47 13.06
C GLY A 921 -48.55 -45.67 11.82
N GLU A 922 -47.50 -44.84 11.65
CA GLU A 922 -46.53 -44.97 10.55
C GLU A 922 -45.53 -46.11 10.76
N THR A 923 -45.40 -47.03 9.79
CA THR A 923 -44.37 -48.08 9.79
C THR A 923 -42.98 -47.48 9.51
N LYS A 924 -42.08 -47.51 10.51
CA LYS A 924 -40.72 -46.96 10.41
C LYS A 924 -39.68 -47.93 10.94
N LYS A 925 -38.53 -48.00 10.27
CA LYS A 925 -37.34 -48.73 10.73
C LYS A 925 -36.09 -47.85 10.74
N ALA A 926 -35.16 -48.15 11.64
CA ALA A 926 -33.83 -47.57 11.70
C ALA A 926 -32.79 -48.59 11.24
N LEU A 927 -31.92 -48.21 10.32
CA LEU A 927 -30.72 -48.95 9.95
C LEU A 927 -29.50 -48.30 10.63
N TYR A 928 -28.75 -49.09 11.39
CA TYR A 928 -27.58 -48.65 12.15
C TYR A 928 -26.29 -49.21 11.54
N LEU A 929 -25.34 -48.33 11.20
CA LEU A 929 -24.10 -48.69 10.50
C LEU A 929 -22.85 -48.13 11.18
N GLY A 930 -21.78 -48.91 11.25
CA GLY A 930 -20.48 -48.43 11.70
C GLY A 930 -19.71 -47.76 10.56
N VAL A 931 -18.90 -46.76 10.92
CA VAL A 931 -17.98 -46.07 10.01
C VAL A 931 -16.59 -46.67 10.14
N PHE A 932 -15.90 -46.89 9.02
CA PHE A 932 -14.51 -47.37 9.02
C PHE A 932 -13.64 -46.54 8.07
N SER A 933 -12.34 -46.56 8.32
CA SER A 933 -11.33 -45.98 7.44
C SER A 933 -10.95 -46.97 6.34
N LYS A 934 -10.96 -46.56 5.07
CA LYS A 934 -10.50 -47.43 3.98
C LYS A 934 -9.01 -47.82 4.10
N LYS A 935 -8.22 -47.05 4.85
CA LYS A 935 -6.81 -47.38 5.17
C LYS A 935 -6.69 -48.49 6.21
N ASN A 936 -7.65 -48.59 7.12
CA ASN A 936 -7.70 -49.62 8.17
C ASN A 936 -9.12 -50.20 8.31
N PRO A 937 -9.57 -51.03 7.35
CA PRO A 937 -10.99 -51.46 7.29
C PRO A 937 -11.45 -52.34 8.45
N GLN A 938 -10.51 -52.90 9.21
CA GLN A 938 -10.81 -53.75 10.35
C GLN A 938 -11.35 -52.96 11.54
N LYS A 939 -10.97 -51.69 11.64
CA LYS A 939 -11.35 -50.81 12.75
C LYS A 939 -12.58 -50.00 12.43
N VAL A 940 -13.53 -49.97 13.36
CA VAL A 940 -14.90 -49.50 13.13
C VAL A 940 -15.34 -48.64 14.30
N SER A 941 -16.14 -47.62 14.03
CA SER A 941 -16.77 -46.84 15.10
C SER A 941 -17.65 -47.71 15.99
N ASP A 942 -17.56 -47.48 17.30
CA ASP A 942 -18.53 -47.97 18.30
C ASP A 942 -19.88 -47.25 18.15
N SER A 943 -19.85 -45.98 17.72
CA SER A 943 -21.02 -45.16 17.44
C SER A 943 -21.58 -45.55 16.06
N LYS A 944 -22.90 -45.75 15.99
CA LYS A 944 -23.58 -46.17 14.76
C LYS A 944 -24.26 -44.97 14.09
N VAL A 945 -24.08 -44.83 12.78
CA VAL A 945 -24.83 -43.93 11.91
C VAL A 945 -26.25 -44.46 11.78
N LYS A 946 -27.25 -43.61 12.03
CA LYS A 946 -28.67 -43.98 11.99
C LYS A 946 -29.36 -43.47 10.74
N ILE A 947 -29.83 -44.39 9.88
CA ILE A 947 -30.62 -44.08 8.69
C ILE A 947 -32.08 -44.44 8.95
N ILE A 948 -33.01 -43.48 8.79
CA ILE A 948 -34.44 -43.71 9.02
C ILE A 948 -35.13 -44.07 7.71
N ILE A 949 -35.84 -45.21 7.71
CA ILE A 949 -36.59 -45.71 6.56
C ILE A 949 -38.07 -45.74 6.92
N LYS A 950 -38.90 -45.11 6.09
CA LYS A 950 -40.33 -44.92 6.34
C LYS A 950 -41.15 -45.50 5.19
N GLN A 951 -42.28 -46.11 5.53
CA GLN A 951 -43.29 -46.44 4.53
C GLN A 951 -44.09 -45.17 4.17
N ALA A 952 -44.36 -44.96 2.88
CA ALA A 952 -45.10 -43.81 2.34
C ALA A 952 -45.92 -44.21 1.09
N GLU A 953 -46.75 -43.30 0.58
CA GLU A 953 -47.56 -43.53 -0.63
C GLU A 953 -46.73 -43.57 -1.92
N THR A 954 -45.55 -42.95 -1.93
CA THR A 954 -44.62 -42.93 -3.06
C THR A 954 -43.21 -43.28 -2.60
N SER A 955 -42.47 -44.01 -3.45
CA SER A 955 -41.07 -44.34 -3.20
C SER A 955 -40.23 -43.20 -3.72
N ALA A 956 -39.40 -42.61 -2.86
CA ALA A 956 -38.37 -41.67 -3.27
C ALA A 956 -37.10 -42.45 -3.64
N PHE A 957 -37.15 -43.16 -4.78
CA PHE A 957 -35.92 -43.56 -5.48
C PHE A 957 -35.74 -42.55 -6.61
N ASN A 958 -34.74 -41.69 -6.50
CA ASN A 958 -34.44 -40.56 -7.39
C ASN A 958 -35.36 -39.33 -7.23
N ILE A 959 -34.83 -38.32 -6.54
CA ILE A 959 -34.56 -37.03 -7.18
C ILE A 959 -33.04 -36.92 -7.26
#